data_AF-A0A538PCB6-F1
#
_entry.id   AF-A0A538PCB6-F1
#
_cell.length_a   1.000
_cell.length_b   1.000
_cell.length_c   1.000
_cell.angle_alpha   90.00
_cell.angle_beta   90.00
_cell.angle_gamma   90.00
#
_symmetry.space_group_name_H-M   'P 1'
#
loop_
_entity.id
_entity.type
_entity.pdbx_description
1 polymer ?
#
loop_
_entity_poly.entity_id
_entity_poly.type
_entity_poly.pdbx_seq_one_letter_code
_entity_poly.pdbx_strand_id
1 'polypeptide(L)'
;MASGERRYRSFYLPESRPHFARSRAFHTEHLKLEIEVDLERKRLEGRASLRIVPLRSLQRIDLDARAMHISMVTLDGRDCKYEYDNEKLVAVPDPPLSRGEHEVVVSYSALPTQGVYFIQPDEAYPDKEVQAWTQSEAEFASYWFPCYDSPNDKSTSEMLITVSEGFLAISNGRLLSVSKNRDKVTYHWKEETPHSSYLNSFVVGKFGVKKEEVDGITLEYYFPEGKRNDVTRYFGETAKMMKVFGELTGIKYPYAKYAQTTVEDFIYGGMENISATTLATTYYPDERSEEDFQVSYSREGQNAVNLVAHELAHQWFGDLVTCADWTHAWLNEGFASYFQCLYLEKEKGVDLLRWDMSLKAELYFDEEETSYRRPIVERNYVYPDDLFDSATYEKGAWMIHQLRYILGDDLFFKGVQEYLRQFSRENAETHDLRKALERVSGESLEEYFEEFFFKAGYPEFEVEYSWDEVGSTANLTVRQRQLTDEQTPIFRLPCDIVFYTKKGRTKRRVLLSSAEEKLAFELGSKPRIVEFDPEEWILKKVKFGKSFELLANQLRESIDASSRARAAADLGSTKNNAVLAPLKEAALTDPSWIVRARALEALGEVGTEEALTSILSLGIPENRRVRRALARALANFKDRGGYKLLAELLLADESPYVQCEAAISLAKAQADGALQLLKKAMKINSPNFTLTEACLDAAGYIKEEEVRTLIMENLRYGEPSRARTGAMKGIINRGFAYEDEVAVLKEILLRDKEFRARYYVADQVAPRLAERRMLEELKRASVSDRDTRVRRRALEVYYELLRTAETISSIAKLGEEVEGLKKENRELRERLSRLDRPTDPKLGEGPE
;
A
#
# COMPACT_ATOMS: atom_id res chain seq x y z
N MET A 1 -37.15 4.86 1.33
CA MET A 1 -36.11 5.70 1.95
C MET A 1 -36.06 5.37 3.43
N ALA A 2 -34.86 5.22 4.00
CA ALA A 2 -34.50 4.54 5.26
C ALA A 2 -34.55 3.00 5.15
N SER A 3 -33.49 2.21 5.35
CA SER A 3 -32.24 2.37 6.11
C SER A 3 -31.00 2.62 5.24
N GLY A 4 -30.44 3.83 5.27
CA GLY A 4 -29.17 4.13 4.64
C GLY A 4 -28.01 3.72 5.54
N GLU A 5 -27.69 2.42 5.61
CA GLU A 5 -26.32 2.05 5.97
C GLU A 5 -25.43 2.51 4.81
N ARG A 6 -24.54 3.47 5.06
CA ARG A 6 -23.53 3.84 4.07
C ARG A 6 -22.69 2.58 3.80
N ARG A 7 -22.67 2.11 2.55
CA ARG A 7 -21.82 0.98 2.10
C ARG A 7 -20.35 1.21 2.46
N TYR A 8 -19.93 2.48 2.53
CA TYR A 8 -18.54 2.89 2.78
C TYR A 8 -18.43 3.80 4.00
N ARG A 9 -17.31 3.71 4.71
CA ARG A 9 -16.98 4.68 5.77
C ARG A 9 -16.58 6.01 5.14
N SER A 10 -16.76 7.09 5.89
CA SER A 10 -16.29 8.42 5.49
C SER A 10 -14.77 8.48 5.62
N PHE A 11 -14.08 8.89 4.55
CA PHE A 11 -12.68 9.29 4.62
C PHE A 11 -12.51 10.51 5.54
N TYR A 12 -13.46 11.44 5.50
CA TYR A 12 -13.40 12.68 6.27
C TYR A 12 -13.62 12.45 7.76
N LEU A 13 -12.64 12.88 8.55
CA LEU A 13 -12.73 13.13 9.99
C LEU A 13 -13.31 14.53 10.29
N PRO A 14 -13.84 14.77 11.51
CA PRO A 14 -14.29 16.09 11.95
C PRO A 14 -13.26 17.22 11.75
N GLU A 15 -11.98 16.91 11.84
CA GLU A 15 -10.85 17.84 11.71
C GLU A 15 -10.41 18.07 10.26
N SER A 16 -10.99 17.34 9.29
CA SER A 16 -10.62 17.44 7.87
C SER A 16 -11.00 18.82 7.33
N ARG A 17 -10.11 19.40 6.54
CA ARG A 17 -10.31 20.71 5.92
C ARG A 17 -9.68 20.75 4.53
N PRO A 18 -10.12 21.64 3.63
CA PRO A 18 -9.50 21.77 2.33
C PRO A 18 -8.08 22.34 2.47
N HIS A 19 -7.13 21.70 1.79
CA HIS A 19 -5.75 22.19 1.63
C HIS A 19 -5.52 22.66 0.20
N PHE A 20 -4.63 23.65 0.08
CA PHE A 20 -4.26 24.29 -1.18
C PHE A 20 -2.75 24.52 -1.18
N ALA A 21 -2.14 24.54 -2.37
CA ALA A 21 -0.77 25.00 -2.54
C ALA A 21 -0.50 26.29 -1.76
N ARG A 22 0.55 26.25 -0.93
CA ARG A 22 0.91 27.36 -0.05
C ARG A 22 1.39 28.55 -0.89
N SER A 23 0.96 29.75 -0.52
CA SER A 23 1.41 30.98 -1.16
C SER A 23 2.87 31.27 -0.83
N ARG A 24 3.67 31.57 -1.86
CA ARG A 24 5.09 31.94 -1.73
C ARG A 24 5.26 33.46 -1.65
N ALA A 25 5.89 33.94 -0.59
CA ALA A 25 6.28 35.35 -0.46
C ALA A 25 7.71 35.60 -0.97
N PHE A 26 8.53 34.57 -0.95
CA PHE A 26 9.89 34.51 -1.48
C PHE A 26 10.11 33.14 -2.15
N HIS A 27 11.19 33.03 -2.90
CA HIS A 27 11.72 31.77 -3.42
C HIS A 27 13.04 31.45 -2.72
N THR A 28 13.27 30.19 -2.34
CA THR A 28 14.57 29.73 -1.86
C THR A 28 15.39 29.23 -3.04
N GLU A 29 16.44 29.95 -3.43
CA GLU A 29 17.29 29.53 -4.56
C GLU A 29 18.31 28.46 -4.15
N HIS A 30 18.86 28.62 -2.95
CA HIS A 30 19.91 27.76 -2.44
C HIS A 30 19.78 27.56 -0.92
N LEU A 31 19.94 26.31 -0.49
CA LEU A 31 19.95 25.90 0.90
C LEU A 31 21.31 25.29 1.25
N LYS A 32 22.01 25.85 2.22
CA LYS A 32 23.22 25.24 2.80
C LYS A 32 22.97 24.84 4.24
N LEU A 33 23.15 23.55 4.53
CA LEU A 33 23.00 22.97 5.86
C LEU A 33 24.36 22.55 6.40
N GLU A 34 24.80 23.17 7.49
CA GLU A 34 25.96 22.72 8.27
C GLU A 34 25.41 22.05 9.54
N ILE A 35 25.54 20.72 9.62
CA ILE A 35 24.89 19.92 10.67
C ILE A 35 25.91 19.02 11.35
N GLU A 36 25.94 19.05 12.68
CA GLU A 36 26.60 18.04 13.50
C GLU A 36 25.55 17.07 14.07
N VAL A 37 25.75 15.78 13.81
CA VAL A 37 24.86 14.70 14.26
C VAL A 37 25.44 14.08 15.53
N ASP A 38 24.87 14.41 16.69
CA ASP A 38 25.22 13.79 17.97
C ASP A 38 24.41 12.51 18.13
N LEU A 39 25.00 11.40 17.68
CA LEU A 39 24.39 10.07 17.75
C LEU A 39 24.09 9.66 19.20
N GLU A 40 24.96 9.99 20.17
CA GLU A 40 24.81 9.59 21.57
C GLU A 40 23.62 10.30 22.23
N ARG A 41 23.54 11.63 22.07
CA ARG A 41 22.48 12.46 22.65
C ARG A 41 21.22 12.56 21.80
N LYS A 42 21.21 11.96 20.61
CA LYS A 42 20.08 11.98 19.65
C LYS A 42 19.65 13.41 19.30
N ARG A 43 20.63 14.25 18.99
CA ARG A 43 20.47 15.70 18.80
C ARG A 43 21.21 16.17 17.56
N LEU A 44 20.70 17.23 16.94
CA LEU A 44 21.40 17.97 15.91
C LEU A 44 21.84 19.35 16.43
N GLU A 45 23.05 19.76 16.07
CA GLU A 45 23.47 21.16 16.10
C GLU A 45 23.57 21.63 14.65
N GLY A 46 22.92 22.73 14.31
CA GLY A 46 22.68 23.11 12.92
C GLY A 46 22.88 24.59 12.65
N ARG A 47 23.34 24.88 11.43
CA ARG A 47 23.31 26.21 10.82
C ARG A 47 22.74 26.08 9.41
N ALA A 48 21.54 26.62 9.22
CA ALA A 48 20.86 26.67 7.93
C ALA A 48 21.06 28.05 7.31
N SER A 49 21.67 28.10 6.12
CA SER A 49 21.84 29.33 5.34
C SER A 49 20.95 29.23 4.10
N LEU A 50 19.92 30.09 4.03
CA LEU A 50 18.96 30.13 2.95
C LEU A 50 19.22 31.38 2.12
N ARG A 51 19.51 31.19 0.84
CA ARG A 51 19.49 32.29 -0.12
C ARG A 51 18.08 32.43 -0.67
N ILE A 52 17.44 33.55 -0.34
CA ILE A 52 16.06 33.81 -0.72
C ILE A 52 15.95 34.99 -1.68
N VAL A 53 14.96 34.94 -2.55
CA VAL A 53 14.57 36.02 -3.44
C VAL A 53 13.12 36.42 -3.14
N PRO A 54 12.88 37.62 -2.56
CA PRO A 54 11.53 38.12 -2.34
C PRO A 54 10.76 38.28 -3.66
N LEU A 55 9.55 37.71 -3.73
CA LEU A 55 8.68 37.82 -4.92
C LEU A 55 7.91 39.16 -4.92
N ARG A 56 7.83 39.78 -3.75
CA ARG A 56 7.23 41.09 -3.45
C ARG A 56 8.01 41.74 -2.31
N SER A 57 7.72 43.00 -1.97
CA SER A 57 8.29 43.62 -0.76
C SER A 57 7.99 42.75 0.46
N LEU A 58 9.03 42.36 1.19
CA LEU A 58 8.94 41.33 2.22
C LEU A 58 9.22 41.93 3.60
N GLN A 59 8.17 41.99 4.41
CA GLN A 59 8.22 42.50 5.79
C GLN A 59 8.49 41.41 6.83
N ARG A 60 8.32 40.14 6.45
CA ARG A 60 8.53 38.97 7.29
C ARG A 60 8.96 37.79 6.44
N ILE A 61 9.85 36.97 6.96
CA ILE A 61 10.29 35.71 6.34
C ILE A 61 9.78 34.58 7.22
N ASP A 62 8.86 33.78 6.67
CA ASP A 62 8.19 32.69 7.38
C ASP A 62 8.83 31.35 7.06
N LEU A 63 9.48 30.75 8.05
CA LEU A 63 10.09 29.42 7.97
C LEU A 63 9.38 28.46 8.92
N ASP A 64 9.17 27.23 8.49
CA ASP A 64 8.79 26.10 9.31
C ASP A 64 10.00 25.60 10.08
N ALA A 65 9.88 25.50 11.40
CA ALA A 65 10.94 25.07 12.31
C ALA A 65 10.29 24.43 13.55
N ARG A 66 10.25 23.10 13.60
CA ARG A 66 9.56 22.32 14.63
C ARG A 66 10.57 21.64 15.53
N ALA A 67 10.31 21.64 16.84
CA ALA A 67 11.15 20.97 17.85
C ALA A 67 12.63 21.46 17.87
N MET A 68 12.83 22.76 17.62
CA MET A 68 14.14 23.40 17.63
C MET A 68 14.30 24.42 18.75
N HIS A 69 15.55 24.65 19.15
CA HIS A 69 15.97 25.81 19.91
C HIS A 69 16.77 26.75 18.99
N ILE A 70 16.18 27.89 18.64
CA ILE A 70 16.81 28.91 17.79
C ILE A 70 17.72 29.80 18.63
N SER A 71 19.02 29.80 18.34
CA SER A 71 20.01 30.58 19.08
C SER A 71 20.32 31.92 18.42
N MET A 72 20.26 32.00 17.09
CA MET A 72 20.56 33.21 16.33
C MET A 72 19.90 33.18 14.96
N VAL A 73 19.41 34.35 14.53
CA VAL A 73 18.98 34.60 13.15
C VAL A 73 19.74 35.82 12.65
N THR A 74 20.40 35.69 11.50
CA THR A 74 21.01 36.82 10.80
C THR A 74 20.43 36.98 9.41
N LEU A 75 20.37 38.22 8.95
CA LEU A 75 19.94 38.62 7.62
C LEU A 75 21.06 39.46 7.00
N ASP A 76 21.58 39.02 5.86
CA ASP A 76 22.71 39.65 5.15
C ASP A 76 23.91 39.92 6.09
N GLY A 77 24.20 38.95 6.97
CA GLY A 77 25.30 39.00 7.94
C GLY A 77 25.08 39.89 9.17
N ARG A 78 23.86 40.42 9.37
CA ARG A 78 23.50 41.24 10.54
C ARG A 78 22.43 40.55 11.38
N ASP A 79 22.47 40.75 12.69
CA ASP A 79 21.43 40.22 13.60
C ASP A 79 20.03 40.68 13.16
N CYS A 80 19.11 39.72 13.04
CA CYS A 80 17.73 39.95 12.66
C CYS A 80 16.80 39.68 13.85
N LYS A 81 15.82 40.55 14.07
CA LYS A 81 14.75 40.27 15.03
C LYS A 81 13.90 39.11 14.50
N TYR A 82 13.44 38.24 15.40
CA TYR A 82 12.58 37.13 15.04
C TYR A 82 11.58 36.78 16.14
N GLU A 83 10.48 36.16 15.73
CA GLU A 83 9.50 35.51 16.61
C GLU A 83 9.53 34.00 16.34
N TYR A 84 9.34 33.20 17.39
CA TYR A 84 9.38 31.74 17.28
C TYR A 84 8.44 31.11 18.30
N ASP A 85 7.52 30.25 17.84
CA ASP A 85 6.48 29.61 18.65
C ASP A 85 6.66 28.10 18.82
N ASN A 86 7.86 27.58 18.49
CA ASN A 86 8.21 26.15 18.45
C ASN A 86 7.71 25.37 17.22
N GLU A 87 7.01 26.02 16.29
CA GLU A 87 6.62 25.45 14.99
C GLU A 87 7.00 26.34 13.80
N LYS A 88 6.93 27.66 13.98
CA LYS A 88 7.18 28.68 12.95
C LYS A 88 8.19 29.69 13.45
N LEU A 89 9.22 29.93 12.63
CA LEU A 89 10.20 31.00 12.80
C LEU A 89 9.86 32.14 11.85
N VAL A 90 9.64 33.34 12.40
CA VAL A 90 9.31 34.54 11.65
C VAL A 90 10.44 35.55 11.83
N ALA A 91 11.32 35.68 10.83
CA ALA A 91 12.34 36.73 10.83
C ALA A 91 11.73 38.05 10.32
N VAL A 92 12.07 39.18 10.95
CA VAL A 92 11.48 40.50 10.69
C VAL A 92 12.55 41.47 10.17
N PRO A 93 12.68 41.62 8.84
CA PRO A 93 13.58 42.60 8.23
C PRO A 93 13.23 44.04 8.61
N ASP A 94 14.25 44.85 8.93
CA ASP A 94 14.13 46.30 9.14
C ASP A 94 15.31 47.03 8.47
N PRO A 95 15.09 47.69 7.31
CA PRO A 95 13.82 47.87 6.59
C PRO A 95 13.31 46.58 5.88
N PRO A 96 12.06 46.57 5.36
CA PRO A 96 11.56 45.47 4.53
C PRO A 96 12.45 45.17 3.33
N LEU A 97 12.57 43.89 2.97
CA LEU A 97 13.41 43.47 1.85
C LEU A 97 12.79 43.85 0.50
N SER A 98 13.65 44.35 -0.40
CA SER A 98 13.34 44.56 -1.80
C SER A 98 13.51 43.28 -2.60
N ARG A 99 13.17 43.30 -3.89
CA ARG A 99 13.59 42.23 -4.81
C ARG A 99 15.11 42.19 -4.89
N GLY A 100 15.68 40.99 -4.94
CA GLY A 100 17.12 40.73 -4.92
C GLY A 100 17.44 39.47 -4.11
N GLU A 101 18.68 39.02 -4.18
CA GLU A 101 19.17 37.92 -3.34
C GLU A 101 19.45 38.43 -1.93
N HIS A 102 18.95 37.72 -0.93
CA HIS A 102 19.22 37.96 0.49
C HIS A 102 19.59 36.64 1.17
N GLU A 103 20.48 36.68 2.15
CA GLU A 103 20.90 35.50 2.91
C GLU A 103 20.31 35.53 4.32
N VAL A 104 19.51 34.52 4.65
CA VAL A 104 19.00 34.27 5.99
C VAL A 104 19.76 33.12 6.59
N VAL A 105 20.41 33.34 7.73
CA VAL A 105 21.14 32.28 8.44
C VAL A 105 20.49 32.04 9.79
N VAL A 106 20.14 30.80 10.06
CA VAL A 106 19.56 30.36 11.33
C VAL A 106 20.51 29.38 12.01
N SER A 107 20.97 29.71 13.20
CA SER A 107 21.73 28.81 14.07
C SER A 107 20.78 28.20 15.11
N TYR A 108 20.84 26.88 15.28
CA TYR A 108 19.88 26.16 16.10
C TYR A 108 20.44 24.85 16.64
N SER A 109 19.75 24.29 17.64
CA SER A 109 19.84 22.88 17.99
C SER A 109 18.46 22.24 17.88
N ALA A 110 18.39 20.97 17.51
CA ALA A 110 17.12 20.25 17.37
C ALA A 110 17.16 18.92 18.14
N LEU A 111 16.05 18.59 18.80
CA LEU A 111 15.76 17.27 19.35
C LEU A 111 14.58 16.69 18.55
N PRO A 112 14.84 16.12 17.37
CA PRO A 112 13.78 15.80 16.42
C PRO A 112 12.83 14.75 17.01
N THR A 113 11.54 15.01 16.91
CA THR A 113 10.48 14.05 17.27
C THR A 113 9.97 13.27 16.05
N GLN A 114 10.23 13.82 14.87
CA GLN A 114 10.00 13.27 13.52
C GLN A 114 11.14 13.81 12.62
N GLY A 115 11.15 13.46 11.33
CA GLY A 115 12.14 13.97 10.37
C GLY A 115 13.50 13.28 10.45
N VAL A 116 14.04 13.09 11.66
CA VAL A 116 15.29 12.39 11.93
C VAL A 116 15.07 11.30 12.97
N TYR A 117 15.58 10.11 12.69
CA TYR A 117 15.41 8.93 13.50
C TYR A 117 16.78 8.41 13.93
N PHE A 118 16.96 8.19 15.23
CA PHE A 118 18.20 7.71 15.83
C PHE A 118 18.04 6.27 16.29
N ILE A 119 18.77 5.37 15.66
CA ILE A 119 18.81 3.94 15.98
C ILE A 119 20.03 3.66 16.84
N GLN A 120 19.80 2.97 17.96
CA GLN A 120 20.83 2.58 18.91
C GLN A 120 20.45 1.23 19.53
N PRO A 121 21.44 0.43 19.94
CA PRO A 121 21.18 -0.74 20.76
C PRO A 121 20.60 -0.35 22.12
N ASP A 122 19.73 -1.21 22.64
CA ASP A 122 19.24 -1.15 24.01
C ASP A 122 19.25 -2.54 24.66
N GLU A 123 18.80 -2.66 25.91
CA GLU A 123 18.81 -3.94 26.64
C GLU A 123 18.03 -5.04 25.92
N ALA A 124 16.96 -4.67 25.20
CA ALA A 124 16.10 -5.62 24.51
C ALA A 124 16.61 -5.97 23.09
N TYR A 125 17.25 -5.01 22.42
CA TYR A 125 17.88 -5.19 21.11
C TYR A 125 19.36 -4.77 21.13
N PRO A 126 20.25 -5.56 21.76
CA PRO A 126 21.66 -5.19 21.94
C PRO A 126 22.45 -5.20 20.64
N ASP A 127 21.96 -5.89 19.60
CA ASP A 127 22.65 -6.07 18.32
C ASP A 127 22.31 -5.00 17.27
N LYS A 128 21.42 -4.03 17.59
CA LYS A 128 21.09 -2.94 16.66
C LYS A 128 22.32 -2.10 16.36
N GLU A 129 22.49 -1.77 15.08
CA GLU A 129 23.57 -0.89 14.66
C GLU A 129 23.24 0.57 15.00
N VAL A 130 24.25 1.32 15.45
CA VAL A 130 24.10 2.76 15.69
C VAL A 130 23.96 3.46 14.35
N GLN A 131 22.82 4.09 14.10
CA GLN A 131 22.50 4.79 12.85
C GLN A 131 21.68 6.06 13.14
N ALA A 132 21.72 7.01 12.22
CA ALA A 132 20.72 8.07 12.12
C ALA A 132 20.31 8.25 10.66
N TRP A 133 19.03 8.41 10.39
CA TRP A 133 18.52 8.60 9.05
C TRP A 133 17.32 9.54 9.05
N THR A 134 17.03 10.14 7.90
CA THR A 134 15.95 11.11 7.74
C THR A 134 14.76 10.56 6.95
N GLN A 135 13.56 11.01 7.31
CA GLN A 135 12.33 10.86 6.53
C GLN A 135 11.59 12.20 6.58
N SER A 136 11.67 12.97 5.49
CA SER A 136 11.14 14.34 5.44
C SER A 136 9.76 14.45 4.77
N GLU A 137 9.30 13.43 4.05
CA GLU A 137 7.95 13.41 3.47
C GLU A 137 6.90 13.09 4.54
N ALA A 138 5.77 13.82 4.61
CA ALA A 138 5.35 14.90 3.71
C ALA A 138 5.93 16.30 4.05
N GLU A 139 5.86 16.70 5.33
CA GLU A 139 6.31 18.03 5.78
C GLU A 139 7.15 17.90 7.06
N PHE A 140 8.08 16.95 7.05
CA PHE A 140 8.93 16.65 8.21
C PHE A 140 10.36 17.21 8.09
N ALA A 141 10.70 17.89 6.99
CA ALA A 141 12.00 18.57 6.85
C ALA A 141 12.20 19.63 7.95
N SER A 142 11.11 20.33 8.27
CA SER A 142 11.05 21.32 9.35
C SER A 142 11.32 20.80 10.75
N TYR A 143 11.41 19.49 11.00
CA TYR A 143 11.82 18.94 12.30
C TYR A 143 13.35 18.90 12.49
N TRP A 144 14.12 19.16 11.44
CA TRP A 144 15.57 19.09 11.51
C TRP A 144 16.32 20.23 10.83
N PHE A 145 15.69 21.02 9.96
CA PHE A 145 16.19 22.35 9.58
C PHE A 145 15.06 23.36 9.29
N PRO A 146 15.25 24.66 9.61
CA PRO A 146 14.30 25.71 9.25
C PRO A 146 14.16 25.87 7.73
N CYS A 147 12.95 25.77 7.19
CA CYS A 147 12.73 25.90 5.75
C CYS A 147 11.31 26.32 5.36
N TYR A 148 11.09 26.64 4.09
CA TYR A 148 9.75 26.65 3.52
C TYR A 148 9.36 25.19 3.21
N ASP A 149 8.63 24.57 4.15
CA ASP A 149 8.36 23.12 4.10
C ASP A 149 7.07 22.81 3.32
N SER A 150 7.15 22.88 1.99
CA SER A 150 6.06 22.58 1.07
C SER A 150 6.64 22.26 -0.31
N PRO A 151 6.04 21.35 -1.09
CA PRO A 151 6.65 20.88 -2.34
C PRO A 151 6.80 21.97 -3.41
N ASN A 152 6.03 23.07 -3.37
CA ASN A 152 5.96 24.08 -4.43
C ASN A 152 7.08 25.15 -4.42
N ASP A 153 8.12 24.99 -3.60
CA ASP A 153 9.36 25.77 -3.67
C ASP A 153 10.54 24.79 -3.81
N LYS A 154 11.31 24.94 -4.89
CA LYS A 154 12.46 24.07 -5.18
C LYS A 154 13.75 24.84 -4.99
N SER A 155 14.75 24.23 -4.36
CA SER A 155 16.05 24.85 -4.12
C SER A 155 17.19 23.89 -4.47
N THR A 156 18.35 24.43 -4.84
CA THR A 156 19.59 23.64 -4.83
C THR A 156 20.07 23.47 -3.39
N SER A 157 20.85 22.42 -3.08
CA SER A 157 21.30 22.20 -1.70
C SER A 157 22.76 21.80 -1.54
N GLU A 158 23.34 22.21 -0.40
CA GLU A 158 24.64 21.75 0.10
C GLU A 158 24.48 21.23 1.53
N MET A 159 25.04 20.06 1.81
CA MET A 159 25.04 19.47 3.15
C MET A 159 26.46 19.21 3.63
N LEU A 160 26.82 19.84 4.75
CA LEU A 160 28.06 19.61 5.48
C LEU A 160 27.72 18.85 6.75
N ILE A 161 27.85 17.53 6.70
CA ILE A 161 27.42 16.64 7.77
C ILE A 161 28.64 16.20 8.57
N THR A 162 28.68 16.61 9.83
CA THR A 162 29.75 16.30 10.78
C THR A 162 29.31 15.18 11.72
N VAL A 163 30.11 14.12 11.76
CA VAL A 163 29.87 12.91 12.57
C VAL A 163 31.15 12.48 13.28
N SER A 164 31.03 11.63 14.30
CA SER A 164 32.20 11.01 14.94
C SER A 164 33.00 10.16 13.94
N GLU A 165 34.31 10.10 14.14
CA GLU A 165 35.20 9.24 13.36
C GLU A 165 34.72 7.77 13.39
N GLY A 166 34.77 7.11 12.23
CA GLY A 166 34.31 5.73 12.05
C GLY A 166 32.87 5.60 11.55
N PHE A 167 32.13 6.70 11.42
CA PHE A 167 30.83 6.75 10.73
C PHE A 167 30.96 7.35 9.33
N LEU A 168 30.13 6.84 8.41
CA LEU A 168 29.88 7.44 7.11
C LEU A 168 28.67 8.37 7.20
N ALA A 169 28.68 9.47 6.46
CA ALA A 169 27.50 10.30 6.23
C ALA A 169 27.21 10.37 4.72
N ILE A 170 26.08 9.80 4.32
CA ILE A 170 25.58 9.75 2.94
C ILE A 170 24.50 10.82 2.79
N SER A 171 24.52 11.56 1.68
CA SER A 171 23.51 12.58 1.37
C SER A 171 23.38 12.78 -0.15
N ASN A 172 22.52 13.72 -0.54
CA ASN A 172 22.15 14.06 -1.91
C ASN A 172 23.33 14.66 -2.70
N GLY A 173 23.38 14.41 -4.01
CA GLY A 173 24.30 15.04 -4.94
C GLY A 173 25.73 14.53 -4.89
N ARG A 174 26.70 15.34 -5.33
CA ARG A 174 28.12 14.95 -5.42
C ARG A 174 28.83 15.12 -4.10
N LEU A 175 29.66 14.15 -3.72
CA LEU A 175 30.62 14.32 -2.62
C LEU A 175 31.76 15.22 -3.07
N LEU A 176 31.83 16.44 -2.55
CA LEU A 176 32.85 17.42 -2.90
C LEU A 176 34.12 17.23 -2.07
N SER A 177 33.98 16.99 -0.77
CA SER A 177 35.13 16.77 0.11
C SER A 177 34.76 15.98 1.36
N VAL A 178 35.78 15.34 1.93
CA VAL A 178 35.73 14.73 3.27
C VAL A 178 36.89 15.30 4.06
N SER A 179 36.60 15.99 5.15
CA SER A 179 37.62 16.60 6.01
C SER A 179 37.56 16.02 7.42
N LYS A 180 38.72 15.64 7.96
CA LYS A 180 38.85 15.15 9.33
C LYS A 180 39.38 16.24 10.25
N ASN A 181 38.73 16.43 11.39
CA ASN A 181 39.18 17.32 12.45
C ASN A 181 39.07 16.62 13.80
N ARG A 182 40.23 16.30 14.41
CA ARG A 182 40.33 15.49 15.64
C ARG A 182 39.58 14.15 15.47
N ASP A 183 38.55 13.94 16.28
CA ASP A 183 37.68 12.76 16.37
C ASP A 183 36.38 12.93 15.55
N LYS A 184 36.29 13.96 14.71
CA LYS A 184 35.14 14.23 13.84
C LYS A 184 35.53 14.20 12.36
N VAL A 185 34.57 13.80 11.53
CA VAL A 185 34.67 13.80 10.07
C VAL A 185 33.48 14.57 9.51
N THR A 186 33.74 15.51 8.61
CA THR A 186 32.73 16.28 7.89
C THR A 186 32.70 15.85 6.44
N TYR A 187 31.51 15.46 5.95
CA TYR A 187 31.24 15.13 4.57
C TYR A 187 30.50 16.30 3.91
N HIS A 188 31.04 16.84 2.82
CA HIS A 188 30.44 17.95 2.08
C HIS A 188 29.83 17.44 0.78
N TRP A 189 28.50 17.43 0.74
CA TRP A 189 27.68 17.01 -0.39
C TRP A 189 27.03 18.23 -1.05
N LYS A 190 26.82 18.15 -2.38
CA LYS A 190 26.17 19.22 -3.16
C LYS A 190 25.24 18.66 -4.23
N GLU A 191 23.96 18.99 -4.14
CA GLU A 191 22.95 18.73 -5.17
C GLU A 191 22.67 20.01 -5.96
N GLU A 192 23.02 20.00 -7.24
CA GLU A 192 22.91 21.17 -8.12
C GLU A 192 21.57 21.25 -8.85
N THR A 193 20.74 20.22 -8.73
CA THR A 193 19.39 20.18 -9.28
C THR A 193 18.39 20.74 -8.27
N PRO A 194 17.57 21.74 -8.64
CA PRO A 194 16.52 22.24 -7.76
C PRO A 194 15.51 21.15 -7.39
N HIS A 195 15.24 21.00 -6.10
CA HIS A 195 14.34 20.00 -5.54
C HIS A 195 13.58 20.54 -4.31
N SER A 196 12.47 19.89 -3.98
CA SER A 196 11.63 20.25 -2.85
C SER A 196 12.26 19.89 -1.50
N SER A 197 11.89 20.60 -0.42
CA SER A 197 12.47 20.41 0.92
C SER A 197 12.46 18.95 1.39
N TYR A 198 11.37 18.22 1.13
CA TYR A 198 11.18 16.84 1.57
C TYR A 198 12.17 15.82 0.95
N LEU A 199 12.86 16.19 -0.12
CA LEU A 199 13.84 15.32 -0.80
C LEU A 199 15.24 15.43 -0.21
N ASN A 200 15.49 16.41 0.66
CA ASN A 200 16.73 16.54 1.41
C ASN A 200 16.87 15.39 2.41
N SER A 201 18.02 14.72 2.41
CA SER A 201 18.27 13.54 3.22
C SER A 201 19.70 13.42 3.70
N PHE A 202 19.86 12.80 4.87
CA PHE A 202 21.12 12.18 5.25
C PHE A 202 20.92 10.82 5.91
N VAL A 203 21.93 9.96 5.75
CA VAL A 203 22.07 8.71 6.50
C VAL A 203 23.47 8.65 7.11
N VAL A 204 23.52 8.42 8.42
CA VAL A 204 24.74 8.23 9.19
C VAL A 204 24.77 6.82 9.77
N GLY A 205 25.88 6.11 9.58
CA GLY A 205 26.02 4.74 10.07
C GLY A 205 27.35 4.11 9.67
N LYS A 206 27.51 2.83 10.03
CA LYS A 206 28.62 2.00 9.55
C LYS A 206 28.09 1.11 8.44
N PHE A 207 28.66 1.25 7.24
CA PHE A 207 28.17 0.53 6.07
C PHE A 207 29.32 -0.08 5.28
N GLY A 208 29.07 -1.26 4.74
CA GLY A 208 29.77 -1.75 3.56
C GLY A 208 29.33 -0.93 2.33
N VAL A 209 30.26 -0.74 1.39
CA VAL A 209 30.00 0.01 0.16
C VAL A 209 30.32 -0.86 -1.05
N LYS A 210 29.42 -0.86 -2.03
CA LYS A 210 29.66 -1.40 -3.39
C LYS A 210 29.33 -0.30 -4.39
N LYS A 211 30.13 -0.18 -5.45
CA LYS A 211 29.91 0.78 -6.53
C LYS A 211 29.78 0.10 -7.88
N GLU A 212 29.01 0.70 -8.76
CA GLU A 212 28.85 0.32 -10.16
C GLU A 212 28.72 1.59 -11.01
N GLU A 213 29.03 1.51 -12.30
CA GLU A 213 28.93 2.63 -13.24
C GLU A 213 27.94 2.28 -14.36
N VAL A 214 26.97 3.16 -14.62
CA VAL A 214 25.96 2.97 -15.67
C VAL A 214 25.79 4.27 -16.43
N ASP A 215 26.10 4.25 -17.73
CA ASP A 215 25.95 5.42 -18.64
C ASP A 215 26.60 6.72 -18.12
N GLY A 216 27.69 6.60 -17.36
CA GLY A 216 28.41 7.73 -16.75
C GLY A 216 27.87 8.20 -15.39
N ILE A 217 26.94 7.45 -14.81
CA ILE A 217 26.39 7.65 -13.47
C ILE A 217 26.98 6.60 -12.52
N THR A 218 27.53 7.06 -11.40
CA THR A 218 27.97 6.19 -10.30
C THR A 218 26.77 5.74 -9.48
N LEU A 219 26.57 4.42 -9.40
CA LEU A 219 25.66 3.79 -8.46
C LEU A 219 26.43 3.44 -7.18
N GLU A 220 25.89 3.83 -6.03
CA GLU A 220 26.50 3.59 -4.71
C GLU A 220 25.54 2.81 -3.81
N TYR A 221 25.91 1.60 -3.41
CA TYR A 221 25.11 0.75 -2.54
C TYR A 221 25.72 0.70 -1.15
N TYR A 222 24.99 1.17 -0.15
CA TYR A 222 25.37 1.18 1.25
C TYR A 222 24.51 0.19 2.04
N PHE A 223 25.16 -0.75 2.72
CA PHE A 223 24.50 -1.89 3.37
C PHE A 223 25.17 -2.27 4.70
N PRO A 224 24.44 -2.87 5.65
CA PRO A 224 25.03 -3.45 6.85
C PRO A 224 26.08 -4.51 6.47
N GLU A 225 27.23 -4.54 7.15
CA GLU A 225 28.35 -5.40 6.73
C GLU A 225 27.97 -6.90 6.70
N GLY A 226 27.10 -7.33 7.63
CA GLY A 226 26.56 -8.69 7.67
C GLY A 226 25.70 -9.08 6.45
N LYS A 227 25.30 -8.12 5.62
CA LYS A 227 24.50 -8.33 4.40
C LYS A 227 25.32 -8.32 3.11
N ARG A 228 26.65 -8.27 3.19
CA ARG A 228 27.56 -8.21 2.03
C ARG A 228 27.25 -9.26 0.94
N ASN A 229 26.87 -10.46 1.33
CA ASN A 229 26.58 -11.56 0.39
C ASN A 229 25.20 -11.44 -0.29
N ASP A 230 24.31 -10.60 0.23
CA ASP A 230 22.94 -10.43 -0.27
C ASP A 230 22.76 -9.12 -1.07
N VAL A 231 23.81 -8.29 -1.15
CA VAL A 231 23.79 -6.99 -1.85
C VAL A 231 23.34 -7.14 -3.31
N THR A 232 23.85 -8.12 -4.04
CA THR A 232 23.45 -8.32 -5.44
C THR A 232 21.99 -8.77 -5.55
N ARG A 233 21.44 -9.47 -4.56
CA ARG A 233 20.03 -9.88 -4.57
C ARG A 233 19.07 -8.71 -4.31
N TYR A 234 19.52 -7.71 -3.55
CA TYR A 234 18.74 -6.51 -3.27
C TYR A 234 18.87 -5.49 -4.41
N PHE A 235 20.09 -5.15 -4.82
CA PHE A 235 20.37 -4.01 -5.71
C PHE A 235 20.73 -4.38 -7.15
N GLY A 236 20.92 -5.67 -7.46
CA GLY A 236 21.55 -6.11 -8.72
C GLY A 236 20.79 -5.74 -10.00
N GLU A 237 19.52 -5.34 -9.89
CA GLU A 237 18.68 -4.97 -11.01
C GLU A 237 18.63 -3.45 -11.26
N THR A 238 19.14 -2.61 -10.34
CA THR A 238 19.08 -1.14 -10.42
C THR A 238 19.63 -0.60 -11.75
N ALA A 239 20.77 -1.13 -12.21
CA ALA A 239 21.40 -0.71 -13.45
C ALA A 239 20.52 -0.92 -14.69
N LYS A 240 19.77 -2.04 -14.73
CA LYS A 240 18.84 -2.34 -15.83
C LYS A 240 17.60 -1.47 -15.75
N MET A 241 17.02 -1.33 -14.55
CA MET A 241 15.85 -0.48 -14.30
C MET A 241 16.13 0.96 -14.74
N MET A 242 17.32 1.50 -14.42
CA MET A 242 17.72 2.85 -14.82
C MET A 242 17.71 3.04 -16.35
N LYS A 243 18.17 2.04 -17.11
CA LYS A 243 18.12 2.06 -18.57
C LYS A 243 16.70 1.99 -19.10
N VAL A 244 15.90 1.05 -18.59
CA VAL A 244 14.50 0.88 -18.99
C VAL A 244 13.71 2.16 -18.73
N PHE A 245 13.85 2.77 -17.56
CA PHE A 245 13.14 3.99 -17.22
C PHE A 245 13.62 5.17 -18.06
N GLY A 246 14.93 5.28 -18.31
CA GLY A 246 15.47 6.28 -19.22
C GLY A 246 14.93 6.18 -20.65
N GLU A 247 14.74 4.95 -21.15
CA GLU A 247 14.13 4.70 -22.47
C GLU A 247 12.64 5.06 -22.50
N LEU A 248 11.86 4.64 -21.50
CA LEU A 248 10.42 4.91 -21.43
C LEU A 248 10.11 6.40 -21.26
N THR A 249 10.86 7.07 -20.37
CA THR A 249 10.72 8.51 -20.08
C THR A 249 11.36 9.42 -21.12
N GLY A 250 12.22 8.88 -22.00
CA GLY A 250 13.03 9.66 -22.94
C GLY A 250 14.05 10.59 -22.27
N ILE A 251 14.28 10.45 -20.96
CA ILE A 251 15.17 11.29 -20.16
C ILE A 251 16.15 10.37 -19.43
N LYS A 252 17.45 10.49 -19.72
CA LYS A 252 18.47 9.78 -18.94
C LYS A 252 18.44 10.22 -17.48
N TYR A 253 18.93 9.35 -16.59
CA TYR A 253 19.03 9.66 -15.17
C TYR A 253 19.63 11.07 -14.95
N PRO A 254 18.88 12.00 -14.30
CA PRO A 254 19.18 13.43 -14.39
C PRO A 254 20.20 13.93 -13.35
N TYR A 255 20.60 13.09 -12.39
CA TYR A 255 21.43 13.48 -11.25
C TYR A 255 22.87 12.96 -11.37
N ALA A 256 23.75 13.45 -10.50
CA ALA A 256 25.18 13.18 -10.60
C ALA A 256 25.60 11.76 -10.18
N LYS A 257 24.84 11.15 -9.27
CA LYS A 257 25.02 9.79 -8.75
C LYS A 257 23.67 9.23 -8.36
N TYR A 258 23.59 7.93 -8.13
CA TYR A 258 22.44 7.33 -7.46
C TYR A 258 22.91 6.48 -6.29
N ALA A 259 22.62 6.93 -5.07
CA ALA A 259 22.93 6.22 -3.85
C ALA A 259 21.69 5.48 -3.34
N GLN A 260 21.86 4.24 -2.88
CA GLN A 260 20.83 3.48 -2.19
C GLN A 260 21.39 2.98 -0.86
N THR A 261 20.72 3.32 0.24
CA THR A 261 21.20 2.97 1.60
C THR A 261 20.14 2.19 2.35
N THR A 262 20.45 0.97 2.80
CA THR A 262 19.53 0.20 3.64
C THR A 262 19.75 0.48 5.13
N VAL A 263 18.69 0.85 5.85
CA VAL A 263 18.72 1.21 7.27
C VAL A 263 17.75 0.39 8.12
N GLU A 264 18.05 0.28 9.41
CA GLU A 264 17.19 -0.40 10.39
C GLU A 264 16.03 0.49 10.85
N ASP A 265 14.93 -0.15 11.27
CA ASP A 265 13.71 0.50 11.77
C ASP A 265 13.11 1.58 10.87
N PHE A 266 13.43 1.55 9.56
CA PHE A 266 12.85 2.48 8.60
C PHE A 266 11.33 2.41 8.62
N ILE A 267 10.65 3.56 8.65
CA ILE A 267 9.20 3.62 8.90
C ILE A 267 8.34 3.32 7.66
N TYR A 268 8.93 3.22 6.48
CA TYR A 268 8.31 2.83 5.22
C TYR A 268 9.05 1.64 4.57
N GLY A 269 8.78 1.36 3.30
CA GLY A 269 9.60 0.46 2.48
C GLY A 269 10.89 1.14 2.01
N GLY A 270 10.74 2.33 1.44
CA GLY A 270 11.81 3.19 0.97
C GLY A 270 11.36 4.65 0.97
N MET A 271 12.27 5.54 0.60
CA MET A 271 12.04 6.96 0.39
C MET A 271 12.95 7.45 -0.73
N GLU A 272 12.37 8.15 -1.68
CA GLU A 272 12.96 8.46 -2.97
C GLU A 272 14.00 9.58 -2.97
N ASN A 273 14.48 10.01 -1.80
CA ASN A 273 15.29 11.22 -1.63
C ASN A 273 16.27 11.44 -2.80
N ILE A 274 16.15 12.59 -3.48
CA ILE A 274 16.86 12.89 -4.73
C ILE A 274 18.31 12.40 -4.73
N SER A 275 18.68 11.54 -5.67
CA SER A 275 20.02 10.94 -5.83
C SER A 275 20.56 10.09 -4.66
N ALA A 276 19.79 9.90 -3.58
CA ALA A 276 20.22 9.24 -2.34
C ALA A 276 19.06 8.53 -1.61
N THR A 277 18.43 7.57 -2.29
CA THR A 277 17.32 6.76 -1.77
C THR A 277 17.68 6.02 -0.47
N THR A 278 16.76 6.06 0.50
CA THR A 278 16.83 5.26 1.73
C THR A 278 15.87 4.08 1.63
N LEU A 279 16.29 2.89 2.09
CA LEU A 279 15.55 1.64 1.95
C LEU A 279 15.54 0.87 3.28
N ALA A 280 14.52 0.05 3.51
CA ALA A 280 14.47 -0.77 4.72
C ALA A 280 15.30 -2.06 4.57
N THR A 281 16.05 -2.43 5.63
CA THR A 281 16.76 -3.72 5.72
C THR A 281 15.83 -4.94 5.75
N THR A 282 14.53 -4.74 5.99
CA THR A 282 13.52 -5.79 6.05
C THR A 282 13.23 -6.48 4.73
N TYR A 283 13.77 -5.96 3.62
CA TYR A 283 13.60 -6.46 2.26
C TYR A 283 14.80 -7.28 1.74
N TYR A 284 15.82 -7.55 2.56
CA TYR A 284 16.92 -8.44 2.12
C TYR A 284 16.42 -9.89 1.93
N PRO A 285 16.47 -10.43 0.70
CA PRO A 285 16.32 -11.87 0.51
C PRO A 285 17.58 -12.60 0.96
N ASP A 286 17.41 -13.85 1.40
CA ASP A 286 18.50 -14.83 1.43
C ASP A 286 18.50 -15.70 0.15
N GLU A 287 19.47 -16.61 0.05
CA GLU A 287 19.61 -17.55 -1.07
C GLU A 287 18.35 -18.37 -1.35
N ARG A 288 17.61 -18.75 -0.31
CA ARG A 288 16.40 -19.59 -0.42
C ARG A 288 15.20 -18.79 -0.92
N SER A 289 15.16 -17.50 -0.61
CA SER A 289 14.05 -16.60 -0.97
C SER A 289 14.26 -15.76 -2.23
N GLU A 290 15.44 -15.76 -2.84
CA GLU A 290 15.77 -14.85 -3.95
C GLU A 290 14.71 -14.82 -5.07
N GLU A 291 14.25 -15.99 -5.54
CA GLU A 291 13.22 -16.08 -6.58
C GLU A 291 11.84 -15.57 -6.12
N ASP A 292 11.54 -15.69 -4.83
CA ASP A 292 10.28 -15.19 -4.25
C ASP A 292 10.23 -13.65 -4.22
N PHE A 293 11.39 -12.98 -4.22
CA PHE A 293 11.54 -11.52 -4.23
C PHE A 293 11.64 -10.92 -5.65
N GLN A 294 11.64 -11.73 -6.72
CA GLN A 294 11.74 -11.22 -8.10
C GLN A 294 10.38 -10.90 -8.74
N VAL A 295 9.29 -11.38 -8.16
CA VAL A 295 7.92 -11.20 -8.66
C VAL A 295 7.01 -10.98 -7.44
N SER A 296 5.97 -10.17 -7.57
CA SER A 296 4.92 -9.98 -6.55
C SER A 296 4.15 -11.27 -6.31
N TYR A 297 4.80 -12.27 -5.75
CA TYR A 297 4.18 -13.51 -5.33
C TYR A 297 4.51 -13.79 -3.87
N SER A 298 5.54 -13.15 -3.29
CA SER A 298 5.85 -13.14 -1.86
C SER A 298 4.68 -12.64 -1.00
N ARG A 299 4.78 -12.80 0.32
CA ARG A 299 3.90 -12.06 1.25
C ARG A 299 4.05 -10.55 1.00
N GLU A 300 2.98 -9.79 1.31
CA GLU A 300 2.94 -8.33 1.16
C GLU A 300 4.17 -7.64 1.77
N GLY A 301 4.69 -6.61 1.09
CA GLY A 301 5.79 -5.77 1.58
C GLY A 301 7.14 -6.48 1.69
N GLN A 302 7.45 -7.42 0.79
CA GLN A 302 8.70 -8.18 0.80
C GLN A 302 9.28 -8.45 -0.58
N ASN A 303 9.11 -7.53 -1.55
CA ASN A 303 9.72 -7.66 -2.87
C ASN A 303 10.75 -6.53 -3.07
N ALA A 304 12.03 -6.88 -3.04
CA ALA A 304 13.13 -5.92 -3.17
C ALA A 304 13.20 -5.33 -4.58
N VAL A 305 12.96 -6.14 -5.62
CA VAL A 305 12.99 -5.67 -7.01
C VAL A 305 11.94 -4.60 -7.25
N ASN A 306 10.73 -4.82 -6.74
CA ASN A 306 9.64 -3.87 -6.83
C ASN A 306 9.93 -2.58 -6.07
N LEU A 307 10.39 -2.71 -4.82
CA LEU A 307 10.73 -1.56 -4.00
C LEU A 307 11.82 -0.72 -4.70
N VAL A 308 12.90 -1.35 -5.16
CA VAL A 308 13.98 -0.66 -5.88
C VAL A 308 13.48 -0.02 -7.18
N ALA A 309 12.59 -0.67 -7.92
CA ALA A 309 11.98 -0.11 -9.12
C ALA A 309 11.09 1.11 -8.79
N HIS A 310 10.29 1.04 -7.72
CA HIS A 310 9.43 2.13 -7.25
C HIS A 310 10.27 3.36 -6.87
N GLU A 311 11.24 3.17 -5.98
CA GLU A 311 12.11 4.27 -5.52
C GLU A 311 12.97 4.88 -6.64
N LEU A 312 13.40 4.07 -7.61
CA LEU A 312 14.15 4.57 -8.76
C LEU A 312 13.24 5.33 -9.74
N ALA A 313 12.00 4.90 -9.94
CA ALA A 313 11.06 5.61 -10.82
C ALA A 313 10.77 7.04 -10.32
N HIS A 314 10.80 7.25 -9.01
CA HIS A 314 10.62 8.57 -8.42
C HIS A 314 11.67 9.61 -8.84
N GLN A 315 12.85 9.17 -9.27
CA GLN A 315 13.91 10.03 -9.80
C GLN A 315 13.45 10.81 -11.06
N TRP A 316 12.35 10.39 -11.70
CA TRP A 316 11.63 11.14 -12.73
C TRP A 316 10.29 11.69 -12.22
N PHE A 317 9.56 10.92 -11.40
CA PHE A 317 8.21 11.24 -10.92
C PHE A 317 8.17 11.44 -9.40
N GLY A 318 8.24 12.68 -8.93
CA GLY A 318 8.42 13.03 -7.52
C GLY A 318 9.62 13.94 -7.35
N ASP A 319 10.74 13.61 -7.98
CA ASP A 319 11.97 14.40 -7.86
C ASP A 319 12.11 15.42 -9.00
N LEU A 320 12.24 14.93 -10.24
CA LEU A 320 12.41 15.78 -11.41
C LEU A 320 11.16 16.60 -11.66
N VAL A 321 9.99 15.96 -11.65
CA VAL A 321 8.67 16.61 -11.65
C VAL A 321 7.96 16.27 -10.36
N THR A 322 7.71 17.28 -9.52
CA THR A 322 7.11 17.08 -8.19
C THR A 322 5.65 17.53 -8.22
N CYS A 323 4.77 16.91 -7.43
CA CYS A 323 3.42 17.45 -7.22
C CYS A 323 3.44 18.93 -6.75
N ALA A 324 2.44 19.71 -7.12
CA ALA A 324 2.31 21.11 -6.67
C ALA A 324 1.89 21.23 -5.20
N ASP A 325 1.10 20.27 -4.72
CA ASP A 325 0.77 20.05 -3.32
C ASP A 325 0.34 18.59 -3.14
N TRP A 326 0.14 18.17 -1.90
CA TRP A 326 -0.14 16.77 -1.56
C TRP A 326 -1.45 16.22 -2.16
N THR A 327 -2.38 17.08 -2.57
CA THR A 327 -3.61 16.64 -3.28
C THR A 327 -3.30 16.00 -4.63
N HIS A 328 -2.10 16.26 -5.17
CA HIS A 328 -1.57 15.73 -6.41
C HIS A 328 -0.48 14.66 -6.21
N ALA A 329 -0.30 14.13 -4.98
CA ALA A 329 0.74 13.15 -4.66
C ALA A 329 0.72 11.88 -5.54
N TRP A 330 -0.45 11.52 -6.09
CA TRP A 330 -0.57 10.40 -7.03
C TRP A 330 0.28 10.58 -8.30
N LEU A 331 0.63 11.81 -8.70
CA LEU A 331 1.55 12.04 -9.81
C LEU A 331 2.96 11.51 -9.52
N ASN A 332 3.34 11.44 -8.24
CA ASN A 332 4.57 10.81 -7.81
C ASN A 332 4.32 9.30 -7.71
N GLU A 333 3.39 8.92 -6.85
CA GLU A 333 3.24 7.53 -6.37
C GLU A 333 2.57 6.58 -7.35
N GLY A 334 1.57 7.06 -8.10
CA GLY A 334 0.90 6.28 -9.13
C GLY A 334 1.85 5.98 -10.28
N PHE A 335 2.71 6.93 -10.67
CA PHE A 335 3.73 6.69 -11.69
C PHE A 335 4.82 5.73 -11.20
N ALA A 336 5.34 5.90 -9.99
CA ALA A 336 6.33 4.99 -9.42
C ALA A 336 5.78 3.55 -9.34
N SER A 337 4.55 3.40 -8.84
CA SER A 337 3.82 2.13 -8.80
C SER A 337 3.60 1.51 -10.18
N TYR A 338 3.33 2.31 -11.21
CA TYR A 338 3.14 1.80 -12.57
C TYR A 338 4.47 1.45 -13.27
N PHE A 339 5.52 2.24 -13.05
CA PHE A 339 6.86 1.99 -13.62
C PHE A 339 7.48 0.71 -13.07
N GLN A 340 7.19 0.36 -11.81
CA GLN A 340 7.43 -0.98 -11.28
C GLN A 340 6.84 -2.07 -12.20
N CYS A 341 5.55 -1.96 -12.55
CA CYS A 341 4.88 -2.93 -13.42
C CYS A 341 5.48 -2.96 -14.83
N LEU A 342 5.86 -1.79 -15.38
CA LEU A 342 6.50 -1.68 -16.69
C LEU A 342 7.89 -2.33 -16.72
N TYR A 343 8.64 -2.28 -15.61
CA TYR A 343 9.91 -3.01 -15.51
C TYR A 343 9.68 -4.52 -15.61
N LEU A 344 8.69 -5.04 -14.89
CA LEU A 344 8.30 -6.46 -14.97
C LEU A 344 7.83 -6.84 -16.38
N GLU A 345 7.08 -5.97 -17.07
CA GLU A 345 6.69 -6.18 -18.47
C GLU A 345 7.91 -6.36 -19.36
N LYS A 346 8.93 -5.51 -19.21
CA LYS A 346 10.15 -5.56 -20.04
C LYS A 346 11.01 -6.78 -19.74
N GLU A 347 11.22 -7.11 -18.48
CA GLU A 347 12.11 -8.21 -18.10
C GLU A 347 11.44 -9.59 -18.16
N LYS A 348 10.15 -9.67 -17.85
CA LYS A 348 9.44 -10.94 -17.64
C LYS A 348 8.20 -11.12 -18.52
N GLY A 349 7.78 -10.09 -19.25
CA GLY A 349 6.65 -10.13 -20.17
C GLY A 349 5.32 -9.65 -19.57
N VAL A 350 4.34 -9.46 -20.45
CA VAL A 350 3.04 -8.84 -20.13
C VAL A 350 2.21 -9.59 -19.08
N ASP A 351 2.35 -10.91 -18.99
CA ASP A 351 1.61 -11.70 -17.99
C ASP A 351 2.01 -11.31 -16.56
N LEU A 352 3.27 -10.92 -16.34
CA LEU A 352 3.73 -10.47 -15.02
C LEU A 352 3.28 -9.04 -14.72
N LEU A 353 3.20 -8.17 -15.72
CA LEU A 353 2.56 -6.85 -15.55
C LEU A 353 1.11 -7.05 -15.11
N ARG A 354 0.34 -7.88 -15.81
CA ARG A 354 -1.09 -8.08 -15.51
C ARG A 354 -1.31 -8.71 -14.15
N TRP A 355 -0.44 -9.65 -13.77
CA TRP A 355 -0.45 -10.22 -12.43
C TRP A 355 -0.21 -9.14 -11.37
N ASP A 356 0.82 -8.31 -11.51
CA ASP A 356 1.12 -7.25 -10.55
C ASP A 356 0.00 -6.21 -10.47
N MET A 357 -0.53 -5.78 -11.64
CA MET A 357 -1.70 -4.90 -11.70
C MET A 357 -2.91 -5.53 -11.01
N SER A 358 -3.15 -6.83 -11.18
CA SER A 358 -4.28 -7.51 -10.50
C SER A 358 -4.14 -7.50 -8.97
N LEU A 359 -2.92 -7.66 -8.44
CA LEU A 359 -2.69 -7.56 -7.00
C LEU A 359 -2.93 -6.14 -6.49
N LYS A 360 -2.50 -5.13 -7.25
CA LYS A 360 -2.82 -3.71 -6.97
C LYS A 360 -4.33 -3.46 -6.97
N ALA A 361 -5.08 -4.09 -7.88
CA ALA A 361 -6.53 -4.00 -7.88
C ALA A 361 -7.13 -4.56 -6.60
N GLU A 362 -6.70 -5.75 -6.16
CA GLU A 362 -7.21 -6.38 -4.94
C GLU A 362 -6.89 -5.56 -3.68
N LEU A 363 -5.69 -4.97 -3.58
CA LEU A 363 -5.34 -4.07 -2.48
C LEU A 363 -6.27 -2.85 -2.42
N TYR A 364 -6.53 -2.21 -3.56
CA TYR A 364 -7.46 -1.09 -3.63
C TYR A 364 -8.90 -1.50 -3.31
N PHE A 365 -9.34 -2.67 -3.80
CA PHE A 365 -10.68 -3.17 -3.50
C PHE A 365 -10.86 -3.47 -2.01
N ASP A 366 -9.88 -4.11 -1.37
CA ASP A 366 -9.92 -4.44 0.05
C ASP A 366 -9.97 -3.17 0.90
N GLU A 367 -9.13 -2.17 0.62
CA GLU A 367 -9.14 -0.91 1.37
C GLU A 367 -10.45 -0.12 1.15
N GLU A 368 -10.95 -0.03 -0.07
CA GLU A 368 -12.22 0.65 -0.33
C GLU A 368 -13.39 -0.01 0.43
N GLU A 369 -13.42 -1.35 0.47
CA GLU A 369 -14.51 -2.12 1.08
C GLU A 369 -14.41 -2.18 2.61
N THR A 370 -13.20 -2.20 3.18
CA THR A 370 -12.99 -2.37 4.62
C THR A 370 -12.75 -1.04 5.36
N SER A 371 -12.18 -0.06 4.68
CA SER A 371 -11.87 1.27 5.20
C SER A 371 -12.83 2.29 4.61
N TYR A 372 -12.42 3.07 3.61
CA TYR A 372 -13.18 4.21 3.09
C TYR A 372 -13.01 4.33 1.58
N ARG A 373 -13.94 5.04 0.96
CA ARG A 373 -13.89 5.37 -0.47
C ARG A 373 -13.63 6.87 -0.64
N ARG A 374 -12.65 7.25 -1.47
CA ARG A 374 -12.32 8.64 -1.80
C ARG A 374 -11.84 8.81 -3.25
N PRO A 375 -11.92 10.02 -3.84
CA PRO A 375 -11.28 10.30 -5.12
C PRO A 375 -9.75 10.27 -5.00
N ILE A 376 -9.04 10.11 -6.13
CA ILE A 376 -7.56 10.15 -6.14
C ILE A 376 -7.08 11.55 -5.74
N VAL A 377 -7.65 12.57 -6.37
CA VAL A 377 -7.36 13.98 -6.06
C VAL A 377 -8.33 14.44 -4.96
N GLU A 378 -7.84 14.45 -3.73
CA GLU A 378 -8.62 14.83 -2.54
C GLU A 378 -7.98 16.02 -1.84
N ARG A 379 -8.80 17.06 -1.59
CA ARG A 379 -8.36 18.31 -0.93
C ARG A 379 -8.62 18.30 0.57
N ASN A 380 -9.60 17.54 1.03
CA ASN A 380 -10.07 17.56 2.40
C ASN A 380 -9.45 16.41 3.18
N TYR A 381 -8.43 16.73 3.98
CA TYR A 381 -7.73 15.77 4.84
C TYR A 381 -7.27 16.46 6.14
N VAL A 382 -6.78 15.69 7.12
CA VAL A 382 -6.23 16.24 8.37
C VAL A 382 -4.72 16.43 8.23
N TYR A 383 -4.03 15.38 7.82
CA TYR A 383 -2.59 15.34 7.59
C TYR A 383 -2.31 14.92 6.14
N PRO A 384 -1.24 15.43 5.48
CA PRO A 384 -0.87 14.96 4.14
C PRO A 384 -0.70 13.43 4.06
N ASP A 385 -0.17 12.81 5.12
CA ASP A 385 -0.03 11.35 5.27
C ASP A 385 -1.35 10.59 5.06
N ASP A 386 -2.51 11.22 5.27
CA ASP A 386 -3.83 10.64 5.04
C ASP A 386 -4.08 10.28 3.57
N LEU A 387 -3.33 10.89 2.65
CA LEU A 387 -3.45 10.65 1.21
C LEU A 387 -2.54 9.52 0.70
N PHE A 388 -1.65 8.97 1.54
CA PHE A 388 -0.72 7.90 1.14
C PHE A 388 -1.36 6.53 1.34
N ASP A 389 -2.43 6.29 0.60
CA ASP A 389 -3.27 5.08 0.63
C ASP A 389 -3.43 4.47 -0.79
N SER A 390 -4.22 3.41 -0.93
CA SER A 390 -4.34 2.70 -2.20
C SER A 390 -5.04 3.47 -3.32
N ALA A 391 -5.73 4.58 -3.02
CA ALA A 391 -6.24 5.47 -4.07
C ALA A 391 -5.09 6.22 -4.76
N THR A 392 -4.03 6.57 -4.02
CA THR A 392 -2.86 7.30 -4.52
C THR A 392 -1.88 6.37 -5.26
N TYR A 393 -1.60 5.18 -4.68
CA TYR A 393 -0.66 4.22 -5.24
C TYR A 393 -1.31 3.29 -6.28
N GLU A 394 -2.16 2.36 -5.82
CA GLU A 394 -2.71 1.29 -6.65
C GLU A 394 -3.71 1.80 -7.70
N LYS A 395 -4.72 2.59 -7.29
CA LYS A 395 -5.68 3.17 -8.23
C LYS A 395 -4.98 4.15 -9.16
N GLY A 396 -4.03 4.96 -8.65
CA GLY A 396 -3.18 5.84 -9.45
C GLY A 396 -2.47 5.09 -10.59
N ALA A 397 -1.80 3.97 -10.28
CA ALA A 397 -1.17 3.13 -11.29
C ALA A 397 -2.16 2.55 -12.31
N TRP A 398 -3.33 2.10 -11.85
CA TRP A 398 -4.40 1.62 -12.73
C TRP A 398 -4.94 2.69 -13.67
N MET A 399 -5.07 3.94 -13.23
CA MET A 399 -5.54 5.01 -14.09
C MET A 399 -4.52 5.36 -15.16
N ILE A 400 -3.22 5.27 -14.86
CA ILE A 400 -2.15 5.41 -15.83
C ILE A 400 -2.16 4.24 -16.84
N HIS A 401 -2.37 3.01 -16.36
CA HIS A 401 -2.50 1.83 -17.22
C HIS A 401 -3.66 1.94 -18.21
N GLN A 402 -4.81 2.43 -17.74
CA GLN A 402 -5.98 2.72 -18.58
C GLN A 402 -5.74 3.86 -19.57
N LEU A 403 -4.96 4.89 -19.22
CA LEU A 403 -4.56 5.92 -20.18
C LEU A 403 -3.70 5.34 -21.31
N ARG A 404 -2.79 4.40 -20.99
CA ARG A 404 -2.03 3.65 -22.01
C ARG A 404 -2.96 2.84 -22.92
N TYR A 405 -4.02 2.25 -22.39
CA TYR A 405 -5.02 1.54 -23.18
C TYR A 405 -5.83 2.45 -24.12
N ILE A 406 -6.24 3.62 -23.63
CA ILE A 406 -7.04 4.60 -24.37
C ILE A 406 -6.23 5.18 -25.53
N LEU A 407 -4.99 5.59 -25.26
CA LEU A 407 -4.13 6.28 -26.23
C LEU A 407 -3.31 5.33 -27.11
N GLY A 408 -3.06 4.11 -26.63
CA GLY A 408 -2.04 3.22 -27.18
C GLY A 408 -0.62 3.64 -26.80
N ASP A 409 0.33 2.69 -26.88
CA ASP A 409 1.71 2.85 -26.40
C ASP A 409 2.42 4.09 -26.96
N ASP A 410 2.37 4.33 -28.27
CA ASP A 410 3.13 5.40 -28.92
C ASP A 410 2.71 6.79 -28.43
N LEU A 411 1.41 7.09 -28.43
CA LEU A 411 0.89 8.38 -27.98
C LEU A 411 1.01 8.54 -26.47
N PHE A 412 0.78 7.47 -25.71
CA PHE A 412 0.92 7.48 -24.26
C PHE A 412 2.35 7.86 -23.83
N PHE A 413 3.37 7.13 -24.29
CA PHE A 413 4.75 7.40 -23.88
C PHE A 413 5.26 8.74 -24.42
N LYS A 414 4.87 9.16 -25.64
CA LYS A 414 5.17 10.52 -26.13
C LYS A 414 4.54 11.61 -25.25
N GLY A 415 3.33 11.39 -24.76
CA GLY A 415 2.65 12.32 -23.84
C GLY A 415 3.31 12.36 -22.46
N VAL A 416 3.75 11.22 -21.92
CA VAL A 416 4.56 11.19 -20.68
C VAL A 416 5.91 11.90 -20.87
N GLN A 417 6.56 11.72 -22.01
CA GLN A 417 7.80 12.43 -22.37
C GLN A 417 7.57 13.95 -22.50
N GLU A 418 6.45 14.37 -23.08
CA GLU A 418 6.07 15.78 -23.16
C GLU A 418 5.85 16.38 -21.78
N TYR A 419 5.14 15.66 -20.90
CA TYR A 419 4.91 16.05 -19.51
C TYR A 419 6.24 16.25 -18.76
N LEU A 420 7.13 15.25 -18.77
CA LEU A 420 8.41 15.35 -18.09
C LEU A 420 9.29 16.46 -18.67
N ARG A 421 9.29 16.67 -19.98
CA ARG A 421 10.07 17.76 -20.61
C ARG A 421 9.53 19.14 -20.23
N GLN A 422 8.21 19.30 -20.18
CA GLN A 422 7.58 20.58 -19.87
C GLN A 422 7.76 20.96 -18.39
N PHE A 423 7.67 19.99 -17.48
CA PHE A 423 7.70 20.24 -16.03
C PHE A 423 9.01 19.82 -15.36
N SER A 424 10.05 19.52 -16.13
CA SER A 424 11.37 19.16 -15.61
C SER A 424 11.90 20.25 -14.68
N ARG A 425 12.14 19.89 -13.41
CA ARG A 425 12.58 20.77 -12.29
C ARG A 425 11.52 21.76 -11.83
N GLU A 426 10.26 21.53 -12.19
CA GLU A 426 9.09 22.31 -11.78
C GLU A 426 8.12 21.44 -10.98
N ASN A 427 7.01 22.05 -10.58
CA ASN A 427 5.88 21.36 -9.97
C ASN A 427 4.73 21.19 -10.96
N ALA A 428 3.92 20.14 -10.80
CA ALA A 428 2.78 19.85 -11.66
C ALA A 428 1.50 19.55 -10.89
N GLU A 429 0.36 19.91 -11.48
CA GLU A 429 -0.97 19.50 -11.05
C GLU A 429 -1.52 18.37 -11.94
N THR A 430 -2.56 17.69 -11.48
CA THR A 430 -3.22 16.60 -12.24
C THR A 430 -3.66 17.03 -13.65
N HIS A 431 -4.13 18.28 -13.80
CA HIS A 431 -4.52 18.81 -15.11
C HIS A 431 -3.34 19.05 -16.05
N ASP A 432 -2.11 19.18 -15.55
CA ASP A 432 -0.94 19.39 -16.38
C ASP A 432 -0.54 18.13 -17.13
N LEU A 433 -0.59 16.97 -16.46
CA LEU A 433 -0.43 15.68 -17.13
C LEU A 433 -1.52 15.50 -18.21
N ARG A 434 -2.79 15.75 -17.85
CA ARG A 434 -3.90 15.67 -18.80
C ARG A 434 -3.61 16.50 -20.06
N LYS A 435 -3.28 17.78 -19.89
CA LYS A 435 -2.99 18.70 -21.02
C LYS A 435 -1.79 18.24 -21.86
N ALA A 436 -0.76 17.66 -21.24
CA ALA A 436 0.38 17.12 -21.98
C ALA A 436 -0.02 15.91 -22.85
N LEU A 437 -0.81 14.98 -22.31
CA LEU A 437 -1.36 13.84 -23.05
C LEU A 437 -2.29 14.30 -24.20
N GLU A 438 -3.18 15.25 -23.94
CA GLU A 438 -4.12 15.81 -24.94
C GLU A 438 -3.36 16.54 -26.07
N ARG A 439 -2.29 17.28 -25.73
CA ARG A 439 -1.46 17.98 -26.74
C ARG A 439 -0.84 17.02 -27.76
N VAL A 440 -0.41 15.85 -27.30
CA VAL A 440 0.24 14.85 -28.15
C VAL A 440 -0.77 14.00 -28.92
N SER A 441 -1.88 13.63 -28.27
CA SER A 441 -2.87 12.71 -28.84
C SER A 441 -3.95 13.39 -29.69
N GLY A 442 -4.29 14.64 -29.39
CA GLY A 442 -5.45 15.33 -29.96
C GLY A 442 -6.81 14.85 -29.41
N GLU A 443 -6.81 13.86 -28.52
CA GLU A 443 -8.01 13.36 -27.83
C GLU A 443 -8.36 14.28 -26.64
N SER A 444 -9.65 14.41 -26.30
CA SER A 444 -10.06 15.04 -25.05
C SER A 444 -10.10 13.99 -23.95
N LEU A 445 -9.33 14.20 -22.89
CA LEU A 445 -9.26 13.32 -21.73
C LEU A 445 -9.99 13.91 -20.51
N GLU A 446 -10.67 15.04 -20.67
CA GLU A 446 -11.36 15.76 -19.59
C GLU A 446 -12.37 14.88 -18.84
N GLU A 447 -13.26 14.19 -19.56
CA GLU A 447 -14.29 13.32 -18.98
C GLU A 447 -13.67 12.14 -18.23
N TYR A 448 -12.62 11.52 -18.79
CA TYR A 448 -11.89 10.45 -18.12
C TYR A 448 -11.25 10.95 -16.83
N PHE A 449 -10.63 12.13 -16.84
CA PHE A 449 -10.02 12.68 -15.63
C PHE A 449 -11.08 13.00 -14.55
N GLU A 450 -12.23 13.57 -14.94
CA GLU A 450 -13.36 13.81 -14.04
C GLU A 450 -13.82 12.51 -13.35
N GLU A 451 -14.11 11.46 -14.12
CA GLU A 451 -14.67 10.22 -13.59
C GLU A 451 -13.69 9.38 -12.77
N PHE A 452 -12.40 9.41 -13.09
CA PHE A 452 -11.44 8.46 -12.52
C PHE A 452 -10.48 9.07 -11.50
N PHE A 453 -10.22 10.38 -11.57
CA PHE A 453 -9.31 11.07 -10.64
C PHE A 453 -10.06 11.94 -9.63
N PHE A 454 -11.08 12.67 -10.07
CA PHE A 454 -11.86 13.58 -9.21
C PHE A 454 -13.10 12.91 -8.61
N LYS A 455 -13.41 11.69 -9.04
CA LYS A 455 -14.44 10.82 -8.47
C LYS A 455 -13.85 9.51 -7.94
N ALA A 456 -14.59 8.89 -7.04
CA ALA A 456 -14.21 7.70 -6.31
C ALA A 456 -14.84 6.42 -6.89
N GLY A 457 -14.35 5.26 -6.48
CA GLY A 457 -14.87 3.96 -6.90
C GLY A 457 -14.30 3.48 -8.23
N TYR A 458 -14.90 2.39 -8.71
CA TYR A 458 -14.55 1.64 -9.92
C TYR A 458 -15.81 0.96 -10.49
N PRO A 459 -15.83 0.58 -11.79
CA PRO A 459 -16.98 -0.12 -12.36
C PRO A 459 -17.10 -1.56 -11.85
N GLU A 460 -18.33 -1.93 -11.46
CA GLU A 460 -18.72 -3.31 -11.18
C GLU A 460 -19.63 -3.81 -12.32
N PHE A 461 -19.10 -4.67 -13.20
CA PHE A 461 -19.83 -5.15 -14.36
C PHE A 461 -20.59 -6.46 -14.08
N GLU A 462 -21.85 -6.53 -14.52
CA GLU A 462 -22.60 -7.76 -14.70
C GLU A 462 -22.80 -7.99 -16.21
N VAL A 463 -22.29 -9.11 -16.72
CA VAL A 463 -22.28 -9.44 -18.15
C VAL A 463 -23.10 -10.69 -18.42
N GLU A 464 -24.10 -10.54 -19.29
CA GLU A 464 -24.92 -11.62 -19.83
C GLU A 464 -24.59 -11.85 -21.30
N TYR A 465 -24.56 -13.12 -21.71
CA TYR A 465 -24.29 -13.53 -23.08
C TYR A 465 -25.37 -14.47 -23.61
N SER A 466 -25.79 -14.25 -24.85
CA SER A 466 -26.61 -15.19 -25.60
C SER A 466 -26.17 -15.24 -27.07
N TRP A 467 -26.46 -16.35 -27.73
CA TRP A 467 -26.19 -16.56 -29.15
C TRP A 467 -27.50 -16.67 -29.91
N ASP A 468 -27.66 -15.86 -30.95
CA ASP A 468 -28.74 -15.98 -31.92
C ASP A 468 -28.27 -16.80 -33.14
N GLU A 469 -28.78 -18.02 -33.27
CA GLU A 469 -28.46 -18.93 -34.37
C GLU A 469 -28.94 -18.40 -35.73
N VAL A 470 -30.07 -17.68 -35.77
CA VAL A 470 -30.67 -17.20 -37.03
C VAL A 470 -29.86 -16.04 -37.60
N GLY A 471 -29.55 -15.04 -36.75
CA GLY A 471 -28.72 -13.90 -37.13
C GLY A 471 -27.23 -14.21 -37.18
N SER A 472 -26.78 -15.34 -36.62
CA SER A 472 -25.35 -15.62 -36.37
C SER A 472 -24.68 -14.51 -35.56
N THR A 473 -25.39 -14.06 -34.51
CA THR A 473 -25.06 -12.87 -33.73
C THR A 473 -24.81 -13.24 -32.26
N ALA A 474 -23.70 -12.75 -31.71
CA ALA A 474 -23.43 -12.78 -30.28
C ALA A 474 -24.05 -11.54 -29.62
N ASN A 475 -24.98 -11.75 -28.70
CA ASN A 475 -25.65 -10.68 -27.96
C ASN A 475 -25.10 -10.63 -26.54
N LEU A 476 -24.57 -9.47 -26.14
CA LEU A 476 -24.10 -9.20 -24.79
C LEU A 476 -24.95 -8.10 -24.16
N THR A 477 -25.35 -8.28 -22.91
CA THR A 477 -25.87 -7.19 -22.08
C THR A 477 -24.89 -6.92 -20.96
N VAL A 478 -24.35 -5.71 -20.92
CA VAL A 478 -23.36 -5.28 -19.92
C VAL A 478 -24.01 -4.26 -19.01
N ARG A 479 -24.03 -4.52 -17.70
CA ARG A 479 -24.62 -3.63 -16.70
C ARG A 479 -23.58 -3.15 -15.71
N GLN A 480 -23.61 -1.87 -15.39
CA GLN A 480 -22.83 -1.28 -14.31
C GLN A 480 -23.67 -1.33 -13.01
N ARG A 481 -23.11 -1.95 -11.96
CA ARG A 481 -23.80 -2.28 -10.70
C ARG A 481 -23.20 -1.62 -9.46
N GLN A 482 -22.11 -0.87 -9.61
CA GLN A 482 -21.50 -0.15 -8.51
C GLN A 482 -22.49 0.83 -7.86
N LEU A 483 -22.28 1.16 -6.59
CA LEU A 483 -23.08 2.18 -5.92
C LEU A 483 -22.82 3.54 -6.57
N THR A 484 -23.82 4.04 -7.31
CA THR A 484 -23.77 5.37 -7.95
C THR A 484 -24.30 6.43 -7.00
N ASP A 485 -23.50 7.47 -6.75
CA ASP A 485 -23.83 8.62 -5.92
C ASP A 485 -23.00 9.86 -6.34
N GLU A 486 -22.94 10.90 -5.51
CA GLU A 486 -22.18 12.12 -5.81
C GLU A 486 -20.66 11.89 -5.99
N GLN A 487 -20.12 10.82 -5.38
CA GLN A 487 -18.71 10.46 -5.45
C GLN A 487 -18.40 9.42 -6.51
N THR A 488 -19.33 8.53 -6.85
CA THR A 488 -19.10 7.45 -7.83
C THR A 488 -20.08 7.52 -9.01
N PRO A 489 -19.61 7.77 -10.24
CA PRO A 489 -20.45 7.86 -11.42
C PRO A 489 -20.72 6.49 -12.07
N ILE A 490 -21.52 6.52 -13.15
CA ILE A 490 -21.45 5.51 -14.20
C ILE A 490 -20.20 5.82 -15.02
N PHE A 491 -19.32 4.84 -15.20
CA PHE A 491 -18.04 5.07 -15.85
C PHE A 491 -18.16 4.94 -17.37
N ARG A 492 -17.52 5.86 -18.08
CA ARG A 492 -17.41 5.87 -19.54
C ARG A 492 -16.01 5.45 -19.97
N LEU A 493 -15.90 4.28 -20.59
CA LEU A 493 -14.60 3.75 -21.01
C LEU A 493 -14.70 2.78 -22.21
N PRO A 494 -13.66 2.69 -23.05
CA PRO A 494 -13.56 1.63 -24.03
C PRO A 494 -13.40 0.26 -23.34
N CYS A 495 -13.90 -0.80 -23.96
CA CYS A 495 -13.74 -2.17 -23.51
C CYS A 495 -13.56 -3.11 -24.71
N ASP A 496 -12.56 -3.99 -24.64
CA ASP A 496 -12.31 -4.99 -25.68
C ASP A 496 -13.10 -6.27 -25.36
N ILE A 497 -13.98 -6.68 -26.28
CA ILE A 497 -14.66 -7.97 -26.27
C ILE A 497 -14.00 -8.89 -27.29
N VAL A 498 -13.60 -10.09 -26.86
CA VAL A 498 -12.89 -11.04 -27.72
C VAL A 498 -13.70 -12.32 -27.92
N PHE A 499 -13.77 -12.76 -29.17
CA PHE A 499 -14.49 -13.96 -29.58
C PHE A 499 -13.54 -14.93 -30.28
N TYR A 500 -13.66 -16.22 -29.95
CA TYR A 500 -12.98 -17.28 -30.70
C TYR A 500 -14.04 -18.07 -31.46
N THR A 501 -14.01 -17.95 -32.78
CA THR A 501 -14.96 -18.63 -33.68
C THR A 501 -14.21 -19.68 -34.53
N LYS A 502 -14.94 -20.41 -35.37
CA LYS A 502 -14.30 -21.30 -36.37
C LYS A 502 -13.38 -20.55 -37.34
N LYS A 503 -13.58 -19.23 -37.51
CA LYS A 503 -12.75 -18.36 -38.36
C LYS A 503 -11.52 -17.80 -37.65
N GLY A 504 -11.37 -18.05 -36.35
CA GLY A 504 -10.26 -17.55 -35.53
C GLY A 504 -10.70 -16.55 -34.46
N ARG A 505 -9.69 -15.92 -33.82
CA ARG A 505 -9.86 -14.89 -32.78
C ARG A 505 -10.23 -13.56 -33.43
N THR A 506 -11.25 -12.92 -32.89
CA THR A 506 -11.71 -11.59 -33.32
C THR A 506 -11.89 -10.71 -32.09
N LYS A 507 -11.30 -9.52 -32.11
CA LYS A 507 -11.45 -8.48 -31.08
C LYS A 507 -12.41 -7.39 -31.56
N ARG A 508 -13.27 -6.90 -30.67
CA ARG A 508 -14.21 -5.80 -30.90
C ARG A 508 -14.10 -4.82 -29.74
N ARG A 509 -13.69 -3.59 -30.04
CA ARG A 509 -13.70 -2.51 -29.05
C ARG A 509 -15.07 -1.85 -29.05
N VAL A 510 -15.66 -1.72 -27.86
CA VAL A 510 -16.92 -1.01 -27.63
C VAL A 510 -16.73 0.10 -26.62
N LEU A 511 -17.56 1.14 -26.67
CA LEU A 511 -17.63 2.15 -25.63
C LEU A 511 -18.74 1.75 -24.66
N LEU A 512 -18.42 1.60 -23.38
CA LEU A 512 -19.40 1.46 -22.31
C LEU A 512 -19.64 2.85 -21.73
N SER A 513 -20.88 3.32 -21.71
CA SER A 513 -21.20 4.70 -21.29
C SER A 513 -22.51 4.82 -20.49
N SER A 514 -23.30 3.75 -20.48
CA SER A 514 -24.61 3.70 -19.81
C SER A 514 -24.62 2.70 -18.66
N ALA A 515 -25.63 2.80 -17.80
CA ALA A 515 -25.88 1.82 -16.75
C ALA A 515 -26.18 0.42 -17.31
N GLU A 516 -26.74 0.34 -18.52
CA GLU A 516 -26.94 -0.90 -19.27
C GLU A 516 -26.62 -0.65 -20.75
N GLU A 517 -25.76 -1.49 -21.33
CA GLU A 517 -25.41 -1.49 -22.76
C GLU A 517 -25.85 -2.83 -23.37
N LYS A 518 -26.51 -2.78 -24.53
CA LYS A 518 -26.88 -3.96 -25.31
C LYS A 518 -26.07 -3.99 -26.59
N LEU A 519 -25.22 -5.00 -26.71
CA LEU A 519 -24.24 -5.13 -27.77
C LEU A 519 -24.56 -6.36 -28.62
N ALA A 520 -24.52 -6.22 -29.94
CA ALA A 520 -24.76 -7.30 -30.89
C ALA A 520 -23.60 -7.37 -31.88
N PHE A 521 -23.02 -8.57 -32.04
CA PHE A 521 -21.85 -8.78 -32.90
C PHE A 521 -22.13 -9.89 -33.91
N GLU A 522 -22.10 -9.57 -35.20
CA GLU A 522 -22.19 -10.55 -36.28
C GLU A 522 -20.86 -11.32 -36.39
N LEU A 523 -20.89 -12.62 -36.11
CA LEU A 523 -19.70 -13.48 -36.08
C LEU A 523 -19.72 -14.56 -37.18
N GLY A 524 -20.89 -14.86 -37.73
CA GLY A 524 -21.09 -15.89 -38.76
C GLY A 524 -20.93 -17.33 -38.29
N SER A 525 -20.51 -17.56 -37.04
CA SER A 525 -20.55 -18.86 -36.37
C SER A 525 -20.48 -18.66 -34.86
N LYS A 526 -21.11 -19.57 -34.11
CA LYS A 526 -21.13 -19.52 -32.65
C LYS A 526 -19.72 -19.50 -32.07
N PRO A 527 -19.37 -18.55 -31.19
CA PRO A 527 -18.06 -18.52 -30.58
C PRO A 527 -17.95 -19.61 -29.51
N ARG A 528 -16.76 -20.25 -29.44
CA ARG A 528 -16.39 -21.22 -28.41
C ARG A 528 -15.83 -20.57 -27.15
N ILE A 529 -15.38 -19.31 -27.25
CA ILE A 529 -14.88 -18.48 -26.15
C ILE A 529 -15.41 -17.05 -26.36
N VAL A 530 -15.86 -16.43 -25.27
CA VAL A 530 -16.27 -15.02 -25.20
C VAL A 530 -15.56 -14.39 -24.01
N GLU A 531 -14.77 -13.35 -24.24
CA GLU A 531 -13.98 -12.70 -23.21
C GLU A 531 -14.32 -11.22 -23.09
N PHE A 532 -14.31 -10.73 -21.85
CA PHE A 532 -14.56 -9.35 -21.50
C PHE A 532 -13.26 -8.79 -20.91
N ASP A 533 -12.64 -7.85 -21.63
CA ASP A 533 -11.33 -7.28 -21.32
C ASP A 533 -10.28 -8.33 -20.91
N PRO A 534 -9.97 -9.31 -21.78
CA PRO A 534 -9.05 -10.42 -21.45
C PRO A 534 -7.61 -9.96 -21.18
N GLU A 535 -7.25 -8.77 -21.66
CA GLU A 535 -5.90 -8.21 -21.56
C GLU A 535 -5.71 -7.35 -20.29
N GLU A 536 -6.73 -7.24 -19.45
CA GLU A 536 -6.77 -6.54 -18.16
C GLU A 536 -6.42 -5.04 -18.24
N TRP A 537 -7.02 -4.33 -19.19
CA TRP A 537 -6.81 -2.90 -19.32
C TRP A 537 -7.61 -2.07 -18.31
N ILE A 538 -8.70 -2.62 -17.77
CA ILE A 538 -9.66 -1.89 -16.94
C ILE A 538 -9.61 -2.36 -15.48
N LEU A 539 -9.49 -1.41 -14.54
CA LEU A 539 -9.73 -1.65 -13.12
C LEU A 539 -11.23 -1.89 -12.90
N LYS A 540 -11.61 -3.13 -12.61
CA LYS A 540 -13.01 -3.55 -12.53
C LYS A 540 -13.21 -4.75 -11.62
N LYS A 541 -14.44 -4.90 -11.15
CA LYS A 541 -15.00 -6.21 -10.80
C LYS A 541 -15.93 -6.65 -11.93
N VAL A 542 -15.93 -7.93 -12.28
CA VAL A 542 -16.79 -8.46 -13.34
C VAL A 542 -17.44 -9.78 -12.90
N LYS A 543 -18.76 -9.84 -13.02
CA LYS A 543 -19.55 -11.06 -12.90
C LYS A 543 -20.05 -11.44 -14.28
N PHE A 544 -19.51 -12.51 -14.85
CA PHE A 544 -19.88 -12.99 -16.17
C PHE A 544 -20.37 -14.44 -16.08
N GLY A 545 -21.69 -14.64 -16.17
CA GLY A 545 -22.34 -15.95 -16.09
C GLY A 545 -22.11 -16.82 -17.34
N LYS A 546 -20.87 -17.28 -17.55
CA LYS A 546 -20.52 -18.16 -18.67
C LYS A 546 -20.95 -19.60 -18.42
N SER A 547 -21.27 -20.32 -19.50
CA SER A 547 -21.48 -21.76 -19.42
C SER A 547 -20.17 -22.50 -19.13
N PHE A 548 -20.28 -23.72 -18.60
CA PHE A 548 -19.15 -24.62 -18.40
C PHE A 548 -18.29 -24.78 -19.67
N GLU A 549 -18.93 -24.94 -20.84
CA GLU A 549 -18.21 -25.11 -22.11
C GLU A 549 -17.38 -23.88 -22.48
N LEU A 550 -17.93 -22.67 -22.31
CA LEU A 550 -17.20 -21.43 -22.58
C LEU A 550 -15.99 -21.28 -21.65
N LEU A 551 -16.19 -21.55 -20.35
CA LEU A 551 -15.11 -21.47 -19.36
C LEU A 551 -14.03 -22.52 -19.58
N ALA A 552 -14.40 -23.77 -19.84
CA ALA A 552 -13.45 -24.85 -20.09
C ALA A 552 -12.63 -24.60 -21.36
N ASN A 553 -13.25 -24.06 -22.43
CA ASN A 553 -12.52 -23.67 -23.63
C ASN A 553 -11.62 -22.44 -23.38
N GLN A 554 -12.10 -21.44 -22.64
CA GLN A 554 -11.30 -20.28 -22.26
C GLN A 554 -10.04 -20.70 -21.49
N LEU A 555 -10.19 -21.57 -20.49
CA LEU A 555 -9.07 -22.11 -19.71
C LEU A 555 -8.05 -22.87 -20.56
N ARG A 556 -8.48 -23.57 -21.61
CA ARG A 556 -7.55 -24.35 -22.46
C ARG A 556 -6.90 -23.54 -23.57
N GLU A 557 -7.58 -22.54 -24.10
CA GLU A 557 -7.28 -22.00 -25.43
C GLU A 557 -7.09 -20.48 -25.48
N SER A 558 -7.42 -19.75 -24.41
CA SER A 558 -7.21 -18.31 -24.40
C SER A 558 -5.72 -17.98 -24.46
N ILE A 559 -5.38 -16.96 -25.26
CA ILE A 559 -4.01 -16.47 -25.40
C ILE A 559 -3.51 -15.88 -24.08
N ASP A 560 -4.35 -15.11 -23.40
CA ASP A 560 -3.97 -14.32 -22.22
C ASP A 560 -4.01 -15.17 -20.94
N ALA A 561 -2.90 -15.24 -20.20
CA ALA A 561 -2.83 -16.05 -18.98
C ALA A 561 -3.79 -15.55 -17.88
N SER A 562 -4.00 -14.22 -17.78
CA SER A 562 -5.01 -13.62 -16.91
C SER A 562 -6.42 -14.13 -17.23
N SER A 563 -6.77 -14.21 -18.50
CA SER A 563 -8.07 -14.73 -18.96
C SER A 563 -8.23 -16.22 -18.62
N ARG A 564 -7.19 -17.04 -18.82
CA ARG A 564 -7.19 -18.46 -18.42
C ARG A 564 -7.32 -18.61 -16.90
N ALA A 565 -6.57 -17.83 -16.13
CA ALA A 565 -6.62 -17.85 -14.66
C ALA A 565 -8.01 -17.45 -14.12
N ARG A 566 -8.65 -16.43 -14.71
CA ARG A 566 -10.04 -16.06 -14.39
C ARG A 566 -11.00 -17.20 -14.69
N ALA A 567 -10.87 -17.86 -15.84
CA ALA A 567 -11.70 -19.02 -16.16
C ALA A 567 -11.53 -20.17 -15.17
N ALA A 568 -10.30 -20.41 -14.68
CA ALA A 568 -10.05 -21.39 -13.63
C ALA A 568 -10.80 -21.04 -12.33
N ALA A 569 -10.73 -19.77 -11.88
CA ALA A 569 -11.44 -19.29 -10.71
C ALA A 569 -12.97 -19.41 -10.87
N ASP A 570 -13.51 -18.97 -12.00
CA ASP A 570 -14.94 -19.07 -12.31
C ASP A 570 -15.42 -20.53 -12.30
N LEU A 571 -14.63 -21.46 -12.86
CA LEU A 571 -14.93 -22.91 -12.80
C LEU A 571 -14.95 -23.45 -11.36
N GLY A 572 -13.94 -23.10 -10.54
CA GLY A 572 -13.88 -23.50 -9.13
C GLY A 572 -15.11 -23.05 -8.34
N SER A 573 -15.57 -21.82 -8.58
CA SER A 573 -16.74 -21.24 -7.91
C SER A 573 -18.06 -21.98 -8.18
N THR A 574 -18.15 -22.76 -9.26
CA THR A 574 -19.35 -23.57 -9.58
C THR A 574 -19.55 -24.78 -8.67
N LYS A 575 -18.49 -25.23 -7.97
CA LYS A 575 -18.49 -26.41 -7.08
C LYS A 575 -19.06 -27.68 -7.72
N ASN A 576 -18.76 -27.90 -9.00
CA ASN A 576 -19.25 -29.04 -9.77
C ASN A 576 -18.10 -30.00 -10.15
N ASN A 577 -18.25 -31.30 -9.91
CA ASN A 577 -17.24 -32.30 -10.26
C ASN A 577 -16.88 -32.36 -11.76
N ALA A 578 -17.74 -31.86 -12.66
CA ALA A 578 -17.41 -31.72 -14.08
C ALA A 578 -16.22 -30.80 -14.36
N VAL A 579 -15.89 -29.89 -13.43
CA VAL A 579 -14.77 -28.95 -13.57
C VAL A 579 -13.41 -29.55 -13.21
N LEU A 580 -13.39 -30.71 -12.55
CA LEU A 580 -12.15 -31.31 -12.04
C LEU A 580 -11.18 -31.67 -13.16
N ALA A 581 -11.68 -32.24 -14.27
CA ALA A 581 -10.84 -32.61 -15.40
C ALA A 581 -10.11 -31.42 -16.04
N PRO A 582 -10.80 -30.34 -16.49
CA PRO A 582 -10.12 -29.18 -17.07
C PRO A 582 -9.23 -28.43 -16.07
N LEU A 583 -9.61 -28.34 -14.79
CA LEU A 583 -8.77 -27.70 -13.78
C LEU A 583 -7.50 -28.52 -13.49
N LYS A 584 -7.62 -29.85 -13.39
CA LYS A 584 -6.47 -30.74 -13.20
C LYS A 584 -5.52 -30.69 -14.39
N GLU A 585 -6.06 -30.66 -15.61
CA GLU A 585 -5.26 -30.48 -16.84
C GLU A 585 -4.47 -29.17 -16.76
N ALA A 586 -5.15 -28.04 -16.53
CA ALA A 586 -4.51 -26.73 -16.44
C ALA A 586 -3.44 -26.65 -15.33
N ALA A 587 -3.73 -27.19 -14.14
CA ALA A 587 -2.78 -27.26 -13.02
C ALA A 587 -1.48 -28.02 -13.37
N LEU A 588 -1.58 -29.03 -14.23
CA LEU A 588 -0.46 -29.87 -14.63
C LEU A 588 0.32 -29.30 -15.83
N THR A 589 -0.38 -28.77 -16.84
CA THR A 589 0.21 -28.55 -18.17
C THR A 589 0.22 -27.09 -18.66
N ASP A 590 -0.48 -26.15 -18.00
CA ASP A 590 -0.48 -24.75 -18.49
C ASP A 590 0.93 -24.15 -18.43
N PRO A 591 1.39 -23.45 -19.49
CA PRO A 591 2.74 -22.86 -19.50
C PRO A 591 2.93 -21.76 -18.45
N SER A 592 1.84 -21.11 -18.02
CA SER A 592 1.89 -20.05 -17.01
C SER A 592 1.72 -20.62 -15.62
N TRP A 593 2.70 -20.35 -14.74
CA TRP A 593 2.58 -20.71 -13.33
C TRP A 593 1.37 -20.03 -12.66
N ILE A 594 0.94 -18.86 -13.15
CA ILE A 594 -0.23 -18.11 -12.64
C ILE A 594 -1.50 -18.95 -12.84
N VAL A 595 -1.68 -19.48 -14.05
CA VAL A 595 -2.84 -20.32 -14.38
C VAL A 595 -2.78 -21.64 -13.61
N ARG A 596 -1.60 -22.26 -13.54
CA ARG A 596 -1.42 -23.50 -12.77
C ARG A 596 -1.76 -23.33 -11.29
N ALA A 597 -1.28 -22.24 -10.68
CA ALA A 597 -1.56 -21.90 -9.30
C ALA A 597 -3.07 -21.65 -9.10
N ARG A 598 -3.69 -20.85 -9.96
CA ARG A 598 -5.13 -20.55 -9.86
C ARG A 598 -6.01 -21.78 -10.09
N ALA A 599 -5.61 -22.69 -10.97
CA ALA A 599 -6.31 -23.95 -11.19
C ALA A 599 -6.22 -24.89 -9.98
N LEU A 600 -5.07 -24.94 -9.28
CA LEU A 600 -4.94 -25.67 -8.02
C LEU A 600 -5.82 -25.07 -6.91
N GLU A 601 -5.80 -23.75 -6.75
CA GLU A 601 -6.67 -23.06 -5.78
C GLU A 601 -8.14 -23.36 -6.08
N ALA A 602 -8.54 -23.27 -7.35
CA ALA A 602 -9.90 -23.61 -7.80
C ALA A 602 -10.28 -25.07 -7.50
N LEU A 603 -9.37 -26.04 -7.69
CA LEU A 603 -9.61 -27.44 -7.26
C LEU A 603 -9.88 -27.51 -5.74
N GLY A 604 -9.13 -26.75 -4.94
CA GLY A 604 -9.34 -26.66 -3.51
C GLY A 604 -10.72 -26.08 -3.15
N GLU A 605 -11.16 -25.05 -3.87
CA GLU A 605 -12.47 -24.41 -3.69
C GLU A 605 -13.66 -25.31 -4.02
N VAL A 606 -13.50 -26.27 -4.95
CA VAL A 606 -14.54 -27.28 -5.23
C VAL A 606 -14.83 -28.12 -3.98
N GLY A 607 -13.78 -28.49 -3.23
CA GLY A 607 -13.92 -29.07 -1.89
C GLY A 607 -14.49 -30.50 -1.81
N THR A 608 -14.54 -31.25 -2.91
CA THR A 608 -15.01 -32.65 -2.95
C THR A 608 -13.88 -33.67 -2.75
N GLU A 609 -14.20 -34.92 -2.39
CA GLU A 609 -13.20 -35.99 -2.25
C GLU A 609 -12.49 -36.29 -3.58
N GLU A 610 -13.20 -36.18 -4.71
CA GLU A 610 -12.61 -36.30 -6.03
C GLU A 610 -11.67 -35.13 -6.36
N ALA A 611 -11.97 -33.93 -5.86
CA ALA A 611 -11.08 -32.77 -5.97
C ALA A 611 -9.78 -33.00 -5.18
N LEU A 612 -9.88 -33.48 -3.94
CA LEU A 612 -8.72 -33.86 -3.13
C LEU A 612 -7.89 -34.95 -3.84
N THR A 613 -8.54 -35.99 -4.36
CA THR A 613 -7.85 -37.05 -5.13
C THR A 613 -7.14 -36.48 -6.35
N SER A 614 -7.76 -35.52 -7.04
CA SER A 614 -7.16 -34.81 -8.16
C SER A 614 -5.92 -34.02 -7.73
N ILE A 615 -6.00 -33.26 -6.64
CA ILE A 615 -4.89 -32.50 -6.07
C ILE A 615 -3.74 -33.42 -5.65
N LEU A 616 -4.01 -34.47 -4.87
CA LEU A 616 -2.98 -35.40 -4.39
C LEU A 616 -2.31 -36.15 -5.56
N SER A 617 -3.05 -36.43 -6.64
CA SER A 617 -2.49 -37.08 -7.83
C SER A 617 -1.52 -36.22 -8.64
N LEU A 618 -1.49 -34.89 -8.40
CA LEU A 618 -0.54 -33.98 -9.06
C LEU A 618 0.86 -34.04 -8.43
N GLY A 619 0.99 -34.56 -7.20
CA GLY A 619 2.24 -34.55 -6.45
C GLY A 619 2.69 -33.14 -6.05
N ILE A 620 3.99 -32.98 -5.74
CA ILE A 620 4.59 -31.67 -5.41
C ILE A 620 5.10 -31.03 -6.71
N PRO A 621 4.57 -29.86 -7.11
CA PRO A 621 5.04 -29.12 -8.28
C PRO A 621 6.51 -28.67 -8.17
N GLU A 622 7.23 -28.62 -9.30
CA GLU A 622 8.59 -28.05 -9.33
C GLU A 622 8.60 -26.53 -9.07
N ASN A 623 7.60 -25.80 -9.54
CA ASN A 623 7.54 -24.35 -9.38
C ASN A 623 7.05 -23.98 -7.97
N ARG A 624 7.86 -23.24 -7.21
CA ARG A 624 7.56 -22.84 -5.81
C ARG A 624 6.24 -22.07 -5.66
N ARG A 625 5.85 -21.30 -6.67
CA ARG A 625 4.60 -20.52 -6.65
C ARG A 625 3.40 -21.47 -6.72
N VAL A 626 3.48 -22.46 -7.58
CA VAL A 626 2.47 -23.52 -7.69
C VAL A 626 2.45 -24.42 -6.45
N ARG A 627 3.60 -24.66 -5.78
CA ARG A 627 3.64 -25.34 -4.47
C ARG A 627 2.90 -24.57 -3.37
N ARG A 628 2.96 -23.24 -3.37
CA ARG A 628 2.18 -22.41 -2.43
C ARG A 628 0.68 -22.53 -2.68
N ALA A 629 0.25 -22.48 -3.94
CA ALA A 629 -1.13 -22.73 -4.30
C ALA A 629 -1.61 -24.13 -3.90
N LEU A 630 -0.75 -25.16 -4.04
CA LEU A 630 -1.01 -26.50 -3.53
C LEU A 630 -1.26 -26.50 -2.01
N ALA A 631 -0.40 -25.82 -1.23
CA ALA A 631 -0.59 -25.71 0.22
C ALA A 631 -1.94 -25.07 0.58
N ARG A 632 -2.30 -23.96 -0.08
CA ARG A 632 -3.62 -23.30 0.08
C ARG A 632 -4.79 -24.22 -0.26
N ALA A 633 -4.70 -24.92 -1.38
CA ALA A 633 -5.75 -25.82 -1.83
C ALA A 633 -6.00 -26.93 -0.79
N LEU A 634 -4.94 -27.49 -0.20
CA LEU A 634 -5.02 -28.52 0.83
C LEU A 634 -5.66 -28.03 2.14
N ALA A 635 -5.61 -26.73 2.44
CA ALA A 635 -6.23 -26.15 3.63
C ALA A 635 -7.76 -26.36 3.69
N ASN A 636 -8.40 -26.60 2.55
CA ASN A 636 -9.84 -26.82 2.45
C ASN A 636 -10.26 -28.26 2.80
N PHE A 637 -9.31 -29.17 3.07
CA PHE A 637 -9.59 -30.59 3.30
C PHE A 637 -9.10 -31.03 4.68
N LYS A 638 -9.93 -31.85 5.35
CA LYS A 638 -9.56 -32.53 6.58
C LYS A 638 -9.08 -33.95 6.30
N ASP A 639 -7.90 -34.07 5.70
CA ASP A 639 -7.36 -35.35 5.23
C ASP A 639 -5.93 -35.61 5.71
N ARG A 640 -5.66 -36.88 6.08
CA ARG A 640 -4.34 -37.32 6.54
C ARG A 640 -3.27 -37.22 5.46
N GLY A 641 -3.61 -37.50 4.20
CA GLY A 641 -2.69 -37.35 3.07
C GLY A 641 -2.30 -35.90 2.85
N GLY A 642 -3.29 -35.00 2.84
CA GLY A 642 -3.09 -33.56 2.79
C GLY A 642 -2.23 -33.03 3.95
N TYR A 643 -2.50 -33.47 5.19
CA TYR A 643 -1.70 -33.05 6.35
C TYR A 643 -0.25 -33.50 6.27
N LYS A 644 0.00 -34.74 5.82
CA LYS A 644 1.35 -35.25 5.63
C LYS A 644 2.13 -34.39 4.63
N LEU A 645 1.49 -34.06 3.50
CA LEU A 645 2.07 -33.24 2.46
C LEU A 645 2.36 -31.81 2.94
N LEU A 646 1.41 -31.19 3.65
CA LEU A 646 1.63 -29.88 4.25
C LEU A 646 2.75 -29.88 5.30
N ALA A 647 2.87 -30.93 6.12
CA ALA A 647 3.96 -31.07 7.08
C ALA A 647 5.33 -31.23 6.40
N GLU A 648 5.38 -31.92 5.27
CA GLU A 648 6.57 -32.02 4.42
C GLU A 648 6.96 -30.65 3.86
N LEU A 649 6.01 -29.91 3.27
CA LEU A 649 6.24 -28.55 2.77
C LEU A 649 6.70 -27.60 3.89
N LEU A 650 6.08 -27.64 5.07
CA LEU A 650 6.44 -26.79 6.20
C LEU A 650 7.87 -27.01 6.67
N LEU A 651 8.33 -28.26 6.77
CA LEU A 651 9.60 -28.58 7.41
C LEU A 651 10.77 -28.75 6.44
N ALA A 652 10.52 -29.02 5.16
CA ALA A 652 11.55 -29.41 4.20
C ALA A 652 11.58 -28.60 2.90
N ASP A 653 10.58 -27.76 2.61
CA ASP A 653 10.61 -26.96 1.37
C ASP A 653 11.77 -25.95 1.38
N GLU A 654 12.42 -25.81 0.23
CA GLU A 654 13.52 -24.86 0.04
C GLU A 654 13.04 -23.42 0.24
N SER A 655 11.82 -23.07 -0.20
CA SER A 655 11.28 -21.71 -0.16
C SER A 655 10.64 -21.43 1.21
N PRO A 656 11.13 -20.42 1.96
CA PRO A 656 10.51 -20.00 3.21
C PRO A 656 9.03 -19.60 3.04
N TYR A 657 8.62 -19.16 1.86
CA TYR A 657 7.23 -18.75 1.59
C TYR A 657 6.29 -19.92 1.35
N VAL A 658 6.79 -21.02 0.78
CA VAL A 658 6.06 -22.29 0.77
C VAL A 658 5.89 -22.79 2.19
N GLN A 659 6.94 -22.72 3.01
CA GLN A 659 6.87 -23.09 4.43
C GLN A 659 5.83 -22.24 5.19
N CYS A 660 5.80 -20.92 4.95
CA CYS A 660 4.82 -20.02 5.56
C CYS A 660 3.39 -20.40 5.21
N GLU A 661 3.11 -20.65 3.93
CA GLU A 661 1.77 -21.00 3.47
C GLU A 661 1.35 -22.38 4.01
N ALA A 662 2.27 -23.33 4.08
CA ALA A 662 2.04 -24.63 4.68
C ALA A 662 1.73 -24.54 6.18
N ALA A 663 2.42 -23.66 6.93
CA ALA A 663 2.14 -23.39 8.34
C ALA A 663 0.69 -22.93 8.55
N ILE A 664 0.25 -21.92 7.80
CA ILE A 664 -1.11 -21.37 7.86
C ILE A 664 -2.14 -22.43 7.48
N SER A 665 -1.87 -23.15 6.38
CA SER A 665 -2.77 -24.17 5.84
C SER A 665 -2.96 -25.34 6.81
N LEU A 666 -1.92 -25.82 7.48
CA LEU A 666 -2.00 -26.84 8.52
C LEU A 666 -2.92 -26.43 9.67
N ALA A 667 -2.75 -25.20 10.15
CA ALA A 667 -3.54 -24.70 11.26
C ALA A 667 -5.01 -24.47 10.87
N LYS A 668 -5.27 -23.90 9.68
CA LYS A 668 -6.64 -23.74 9.15
C LYS A 668 -7.34 -25.08 8.95
N ALA A 669 -6.62 -26.10 8.48
CA ALA A 669 -7.16 -27.44 8.30
C ALA A 669 -7.41 -28.18 9.64
N GLN A 670 -6.96 -27.62 10.78
CA GLN A 670 -7.06 -28.23 12.11
C GLN A 670 -6.36 -29.60 12.16
N ALA A 671 -5.14 -29.67 11.61
CA ALA A 671 -4.36 -30.90 11.63
C ALA A 671 -3.92 -31.28 13.06
N ASP A 672 -4.00 -32.58 13.39
CA ASP A 672 -3.53 -33.10 14.67
C ASP A 672 -2.03 -32.84 14.85
N GLY A 673 -1.65 -32.28 16.01
CA GLY A 673 -0.25 -31.96 16.31
C GLY A 673 0.31 -30.73 15.57
N ALA A 674 -0.55 -29.93 14.93
CA ALA A 674 -0.13 -28.72 14.21
C ALA A 674 0.73 -27.79 15.07
N LEU A 675 0.38 -27.56 16.35
CA LEU A 675 1.15 -26.66 17.22
C LEU A 675 2.61 -27.10 17.39
N GLN A 676 2.86 -28.41 17.51
CA GLN A 676 4.22 -28.95 17.64
C GLN A 676 5.02 -28.80 16.35
N LEU A 677 4.36 -28.94 15.18
CA LEU A 677 4.98 -28.68 13.89
C LEU A 677 5.34 -27.20 13.72
N LEU A 678 4.43 -26.28 14.10
CA LEU A 678 4.68 -24.85 14.08
C LEU A 678 5.86 -24.47 14.98
N LYS A 679 5.90 -24.96 16.23
CA LYS A 679 7.02 -24.75 17.15
C LYS A 679 8.36 -25.27 16.61
N LYS A 680 8.34 -26.37 15.85
CA LYS A 680 9.52 -26.89 15.17
C LYS A 680 9.94 -26.00 14.00
N ALA A 681 8.98 -25.54 13.20
CA ALA A 681 9.21 -24.67 12.05
C ALA A 681 9.75 -23.29 12.45
N MET A 682 9.32 -22.73 13.58
CA MET A 682 9.87 -21.48 14.13
C MET A 682 11.38 -21.52 14.41
N LYS A 683 11.98 -22.71 14.50
CA LYS A 683 13.44 -22.89 14.68
C LYS A 683 14.21 -22.91 13.35
N ILE A 684 13.50 -22.96 12.22
CA ILE A 684 14.09 -22.91 10.88
C ILE A 684 14.40 -21.45 10.57
N ASN A 685 15.65 -21.16 10.19
CA ASN A 685 16.03 -19.81 9.80
C ASN A 685 15.25 -19.39 8.54
N SER A 686 14.79 -18.13 8.51
CA SER A 686 14.08 -17.56 7.38
C SER A 686 14.39 -16.06 7.27
N PRO A 687 14.34 -15.47 6.06
CA PRO A 687 14.56 -14.05 5.87
C PRO A 687 13.66 -13.24 6.80
N ASN A 688 14.29 -12.37 7.60
CA ASN A 688 13.61 -11.43 8.49
C ASN A 688 12.60 -12.10 9.44
N PHE A 689 12.76 -13.38 9.81
CA PHE A 689 11.81 -14.12 10.66
C PHE A 689 10.41 -14.31 10.03
N THR A 690 10.30 -14.30 8.70
CA THR A 690 9.01 -14.43 8.00
C THR A 690 8.29 -15.75 8.31
N LEU A 691 9.01 -16.85 8.50
CA LEU A 691 8.41 -18.13 8.89
C LEU A 691 7.89 -18.10 10.33
N THR A 692 8.64 -17.50 11.24
CA THR A 692 8.21 -17.33 12.64
C THR A 692 6.93 -16.51 12.72
N GLU A 693 6.86 -15.40 11.97
CA GLU A 693 5.63 -14.60 11.83
C GLU A 693 4.46 -15.48 11.36
N ALA A 694 4.64 -16.24 10.28
CA ALA A 694 3.60 -17.11 9.72
C ALA A 694 3.16 -18.22 10.69
N CYS A 695 4.08 -18.80 11.47
CA CYS A 695 3.75 -19.79 12.48
C CYS A 695 2.92 -19.21 13.63
N LEU A 696 3.23 -17.98 14.09
CA LEU A 696 2.47 -17.31 15.15
C LEU A 696 1.09 -16.85 14.66
N ASP A 697 1.02 -16.35 13.44
CA ASP A 697 -0.22 -16.04 12.71
C ASP A 697 -1.12 -17.29 12.61
N ALA A 698 -0.54 -18.41 12.16
CA ALA A 698 -1.19 -19.70 12.06
C ALA A 698 -1.65 -20.26 13.42
N ALA A 699 -0.88 -20.07 14.49
CA ALA A 699 -1.21 -20.57 15.82
C ALA A 699 -2.56 -20.05 16.33
N GLY A 700 -2.99 -18.86 15.88
CA GLY A 700 -4.31 -18.30 16.21
C GLY A 700 -5.51 -19.16 15.78
N TYR A 701 -5.34 -20.04 14.79
CA TYR A 701 -6.39 -20.98 14.37
C TYR A 701 -6.47 -22.24 15.26
N ILE A 702 -5.48 -22.48 16.13
CA ILE A 702 -5.38 -23.71 16.94
C ILE A 702 -6.06 -23.50 18.31
N LYS A 703 -6.86 -24.48 18.73
CA LYS A 703 -7.63 -24.44 19.98
C LYS A 703 -6.92 -25.17 21.13
N GLU A 704 -5.66 -24.85 21.36
CA GLU A 704 -4.85 -25.40 22.45
C GLU A 704 -4.47 -24.28 23.44
N GLU A 705 -4.54 -24.54 24.75
CA GLU A 705 -4.23 -23.53 25.79
C GLU A 705 -2.78 -23.02 25.69
N GLU A 706 -1.87 -23.89 25.26
CA GLU A 706 -0.44 -23.58 25.09
C GLU A 706 -0.17 -22.51 24.02
N VAL A 707 -1.13 -22.25 23.12
CA VAL A 707 -1.06 -21.16 22.12
C VAL A 707 -1.00 -19.79 22.80
N ARG A 708 -1.76 -19.58 23.88
CA ARG A 708 -1.75 -18.30 24.60
C ARG A 708 -0.38 -17.98 25.17
N THR A 709 0.29 -18.98 25.77
CA THR A 709 1.66 -18.83 26.28
C THR A 709 2.62 -18.46 25.16
N LEU A 710 2.54 -19.16 24.02
CA LEU A 710 3.38 -18.89 22.85
C LEU A 710 3.18 -17.46 22.31
N ILE A 711 1.93 -17.00 22.21
CA ILE A 711 1.61 -15.62 21.79
C ILE A 711 2.20 -14.61 22.79
N MET A 712 1.97 -14.81 24.09
CA MET A 712 2.43 -13.88 25.13
C MET A 712 3.96 -13.79 25.25
N GLU A 713 4.68 -14.87 24.96
CA GLU A 713 6.15 -14.84 24.87
C GLU A 713 6.60 -13.97 23.70
N ASN A 714 5.93 -14.06 22.55
CA ASN A 714 6.32 -13.40 21.30
C ASN A 714 5.76 -11.97 21.13
N LEU A 715 4.91 -11.46 22.03
CA LEU A 715 4.44 -10.06 22.01
C LEU A 715 5.44 -9.07 22.61
N ARG A 716 6.37 -9.56 23.43
CA ARG A 716 7.24 -8.75 24.29
C ARG A 716 8.21 -7.91 23.48
N TYR A 717 8.52 -6.72 23.98
CA TYR A 717 9.63 -5.91 23.45
C TYR A 717 10.95 -6.67 23.67
N GLY A 718 11.79 -6.73 22.64
CA GLY A 718 12.99 -7.57 22.58
C GLY A 718 12.85 -8.78 21.65
N GLU A 719 11.62 -9.24 21.40
CA GLU A 719 11.38 -10.25 20.37
C GLU A 719 11.49 -9.63 18.96
N PRO A 720 11.84 -10.41 17.93
CA PRO A 720 11.88 -9.90 16.56
C PRO A 720 10.56 -9.22 16.15
N SER A 721 10.63 -8.03 15.58
CA SER A 721 9.47 -7.23 15.13
C SER A 721 8.40 -8.05 14.38
N ARG A 722 8.83 -8.93 13.46
CA ARG A 722 7.93 -9.81 12.72
C ARG A 722 7.31 -10.92 13.57
N ALA A 723 8.02 -11.45 14.56
CA ALA A 723 7.42 -12.39 15.51
C ALA A 723 6.31 -11.71 16.32
N ARG A 724 6.55 -10.48 16.79
CA ARG A 724 5.55 -9.67 17.50
C ARG A 724 4.31 -9.42 16.65
N THR A 725 4.50 -9.06 15.37
CA THR A 725 3.41 -8.91 14.39
C THR A 725 2.64 -10.22 14.19
N GLY A 726 3.35 -11.35 14.07
CA GLY A 726 2.75 -12.68 13.98
C GLY A 726 1.93 -13.05 15.21
N ALA A 727 2.41 -12.71 16.41
CA ALA A 727 1.65 -12.92 17.65
C ALA A 727 0.36 -12.09 17.67
N MET A 728 0.41 -10.83 17.25
CA MET A 728 -0.78 -9.99 17.09
C MET A 728 -1.77 -10.54 16.05
N LYS A 729 -1.27 -11.04 14.91
CA LYS A 729 -2.09 -11.78 13.91
C LYS A 729 -2.75 -13.01 14.51
N GLY A 730 -2.02 -13.77 15.33
CA GLY A 730 -2.55 -14.91 16.07
C GLY A 730 -3.73 -14.54 16.97
N ILE A 731 -3.66 -13.41 17.70
CA ILE A 731 -4.78 -12.90 18.51
C ILE A 731 -5.99 -12.56 17.62
N ILE A 732 -5.75 -11.85 16.51
CA ILE A 732 -6.81 -11.48 15.55
C ILE A 732 -7.51 -12.74 15.01
N ASN A 733 -6.74 -13.72 14.54
CA ASN A 733 -7.28 -14.97 13.98
C ASN A 733 -8.01 -15.83 15.00
N ARG A 734 -7.60 -15.78 16.28
CA ARG A 734 -8.34 -16.42 17.38
C ARG A 734 -9.70 -15.77 17.62
N GLY A 735 -9.87 -14.51 17.21
CA GLY A 735 -11.13 -13.77 17.26
C GLY A 735 -11.42 -13.06 18.58
N PHE A 736 -10.53 -13.16 19.58
CA PHE A 736 -10.65 -12.46 20.86
C PHE A 736 -9.29 -12.34 21.56
N ALA A 737 -9.15 -11.34 22.43
CA ALA A 737 -8.00 -11.14 23.31
C ALA A 737 -8.35 -11.39 24.78
N TYR A 738 -7.49 -12.11 25.50
CA TYR A 738 -7.56 -12.29 26.95
C TYR A 738 -7.20 -10.98 27.67
N GLU A 739 -7.57 -10.87 28.95
CA GLU A 739 -7.39 -9.62 29.72
C GLU A 739 -5.92 -9.20 29.85
N ASP A 740 -5.01 -10.15 30.04
CA ASP A 740 -3.57 -9.92 30.10
C ASP A 740 -2.97 -9.52 28.75
N GLU A 741 -3.43 -10.12 27.66
CA GLU A 741 -3.03 -9.72 26.31
C GLU A 741 -3.51 -8.29 26.00
N VAL A 742 -4.74 -7.92 26.37
CA VAL A 742 -5.24 -6.54 26.22
C VAL A 742 -4.39 -5.56 27.02
N ALA A 743 -4.00 -5.91 28.25
CA ALA A 743 -3.09 -5.08 29.03
C ALA A 743 -1.75 -4.85 28.31
N VAL A 744 -1.18 -5.89 27.69
CA VAL A 744 0.05 -5.76 26.88
C VAL A 744 -0.18 -4.91 25.64
N LEU A 745 -1.29 -5.11 24.91
CA LEU A 745 -1.62 -4.34 23.70
C LEU A 745 -1.79 -2.84 24.01
N LYS A 746 -2.37 -2.49 25.15
CA LYS A 746 -2.47 -1.11 25.65
C LYS A 746 -1.10 -0.49 25.89
N GLU A 747 -0.20 -1.22 26.56
CA GLU A 747 1.17 -0.76 26.79
C GLU A 747 1.94 -0.61 25.46
N ILE A 748 1.76 -1.54 24.52
CA ILE A 748 2.35 -1.44 23.18
C ILE A 748 1.87 -0.13 22.53
N LEU A 749 0.56 0.08 22.40
CA LEU A 749 -0.01 1.25 21.75
C LEU A 749 0.50 2.58 22.33
N LEU A 750 0.68 2.67 23.65
CA LEU A 750 1.04 3.93 24.29
C LEU A 750 2.55 4.16 24.49
N ARG A 751 3.35 3.09 24.58
CA ARG A 751 4.72 3.19 25.10
C ARG A 751 5.78 2.45 24.28
N ASP A 752 5.39 1.61 23.33
CA ASP A 752 6.38 0.86 22.57
C ASP A 752 7.32 1.80 21.80
N LYS A 753 8.61 1.47 21.76
CA LYS A 753 9.57 2.26 20.99
C LYS A 753 9.38 2.03 19.49
N GLU A 754 8.91 0.85 19.10
CA GLU A 754 8.74 0.45 17.72
C GLU A 754 7.43 1.00 17.14
N PHE A 755 7.54 1.87 16.13
CA PHE A 755 6.39 2.44 15.43
C PHE A 755 5.45 1.37 14.88
N ARG A 756 5.99 0.34 14.21
CA ARG A 756 5.19 -0.72 13.55
C ARG A 756 4.29 -1.45 14.54
N ALA A 757 4.78 -1.76 15.74
CA ALA A 757 3.99 -2.42 16.77
C ALA A 757 2.81 -1.55 17.23
N ARG A 758 3.03 -0.25 17.49
CA ARG A 758 1.96 0.68 17.89
C ARG A 758 0.92 0.85 16.79
N TYR A 759 1.40 1.07 15.56
CA TYR A 759 0.55 1.21 14.38
C TYR A 759 -0.30 -0.04 14.17
N TYR A 760 0.30 -1.24 14.19
CA TYR A 760 -0.42 -2.49 13.98
C TYR A 760 -1.51 -2.74 15.03
N VAL A 761 -1.28 -2.36 16.29
CA VAL A 761 -2.30 -2.44 17.35
C VAL A 761 -3.48 -1.52 17.04
N ALA A 762 -3.22 -0.27 16.68
CA ALA A 762 -4.27 0.69 16.34
C ALA A 762 -5.00 0.31 15.04
N ASP A 763 -4.26 -0.12 14.03
CA ASP A 763 -4.74 -0.34 12.66
C ASP A 763 -5.46 -1.66 12.46
N GLN A 764 -4.92 -2.74 13.01
CA GLN A 764 -5.36 -4.09 12.72
C GLN A 764 -5.98 -4.77 13.94
N VAL A 765 -5.35 -4.71 15.12
CA VAL A 765 -5.81 -5.48 16.29
C VAL A 765 -7.11 -4.92 16.86
N ALA A 766 -7.11 -3.63 17.24
CA ALA A 766 -8.25 -3.00 17.89
C ALA A 766 -9.55 -3.05 17.05
N PRO A 767 -9.56 -2.69 15.75
CA PRO A 767 -10.80 -2.69 14.96
C PRO A 767 -11.27 -4.11 14.62
N ARG A 768 -10.37 -5.04 14.23
CA ARG A 768 -10.79 -6.40 13.84
C ARG A 768 -11.35 -7.22 15.00
N LEU A 769 -10.90 -6.95 16.23
CA LEU A 769 -11.45 -7.57 17.44
C LEU A 769 -12.63 -6.78 18.04
N ALA A 770 -12.96 -5.61 17.49
CA ALA A 770 -13.87 -4.64 18.09
C ALA A 770 -13.56 -4.35 19.57
N GLU A 771 -12.27 -4.21 19.91
CA GLU A 771 -11.77 -4.24 21.29
C GLU A 771 -12.04 -2.94 22.07
N ARG A 772 -13.19 -2.87 22.72
CA ARG A 772 -13.65 -1.68 23.45
C ARG A 772 -12.85 -1.36 24.71
N ARG A 773 -12.17 -2.35 25.31
CA ARG A 773 -11.34 -2.09 26.49
C ARG A 773 -10.20 -1.11 26.20
N MET A 774 -9.86 -0.89 24.91
CA MET A 774 -8.80 0.01 24.46
C MET A 774 -9.27 1.42 24.07
N LEU A 775 -10.55 1.77 24.25
CA LEU A 775 -11.09 3.08 23.83
C LEU A 775 -10.34 4.27 24.43
N GLU A 776 -9.96 4.18 25.70
CA GLU A 776 -9.23 5.26 26.37
C GLU A 776 -7.81 5.40 25.80
N GLU A 777 -7.13 4.28 25.57
CA GLU A 777 -5.78 4.25 25.01
C GLU A 777 -5.75 4.72 23.57
N LEU A 778 -6.72 4.33 22.74
CA LEU A 778 -6.88 4.84 21.36
C LEU A 778 -7.08 6.36 21.36
N LYS A 779 -7.95 6.87 22.23
CA LYS A 779 -8.14 8.32 22.36
C LYS A 779 -6.86 9.04 22.78
N ARG A 780 -6.11 8.49 23.74
CA ARG A 780 -4.83 9.07 24.17
C ARG A 780 -3.81 9.05 23.02
N ALA A 781 -3.63 7.91 22.36
CA ALA A 781 -2.73 7.74 21.22
C ALA A 781 -3.04 8.71 20.08
N SER A 782 -4.33 8.99 19.83
CA SER A 782 -4.76 9.95 18.79
C SER A 782 -4.22 11.38 19.00
N VAL A 783 -3.87 11.74 20.23
CA VAL A 783 -3.37 13.07 20.58
C VAL A 783 -1.86 13.03 20.85
N SER A 784 -1.38 11.99 21.54
CA SER A 784 -0.03 11.97 22.11
C SER A 784 0.99 11.15 21.34
N ASP A 785 0.60 10.29 20.39
CA ASP A 785 1.61 9.53 19.63
C ASP A 785 2.49 10.50 18.83
N ARG A 786 3.77 10.20 18.74
CA ARG A 786 4.72 10.99 17.96
C ARG A 786 4.47 10.85 16.47
N ASP A 787 3.91 9.75 15.99
CA ASP A 787 3.65 9.52 14.56
C ASP A 787 2.21 9.89 14.17
N THR A 788 2.07 10.70 13.12
CA THR A 788 0.79 11.17 12.58
C THR A 788 -0.10 10.03 12.10
N ARG A 789 0.47 8.94 11.58
CA ARG A 789 -0.29 7.77 11.10
C ARG A 789 -0.90 6.99 12.25
N VAL A 790 -0.17 6.81 13.36
CA VAL A 790 -0.73 6.21 14.58
C VAL A 790 -1.83 7.10 15.14
N ARG A 791 -1.61 8.43 15.17
CA ARG A 791 -2.63 9.38 15.64
C ARG A 791 -3.92 9.27 14.83
N ARG A 792 -3.80 9.37 13.51
CA ARG A 792 -4.90 9.25 12.55
C ARG A 792 -5.67 7.96 12.76
N ARG A 793 -4.96 6.83 12.78
CA ARG A 793 -5.60 5.52 12.86
C ARG A 793 -6.24 5.26 14.21
N ALA A 794 -5.59 5.65 15.30
CA ALA A 794 -6.18 5.56 16.63
C ALA A 794 -7.47 6.38 16.74
N LEU A 795 -7.52 7.56 16.12
CA LEU A 795 -8.71 8.41 16.09
C LEU A 795 -9.86 7.77 15.29
N GLU A 796 -9.58 7.20 14.11
CA GLU A 796 -10.57 6.48 13.30
C GLU A 796 -11.21 5.35 14.08
N VAL A 797 -10.37 4.48 14.64
CA VAL A 797 -10.83 3.29 15.36
C VAL A 797 -11.54 3.69 16.64
N TYR A 798 -11.12 4.76 17.32
CA TYR A 798 -11.87 5.32 18.45
C TYR A 798 -13.31 5.67 18.06
N TYR A 799 -13.51 6.43 16.98
CA TYR A 799 -14.85 6.80 16.52
C TYR A 799 -15.65 5.60 15.99
N GLU A 800 -14.99 4.64 15.34
CA GLU A 800 -15.61 3.39 14.88
C GLU A 800 -16.20 2.59 16.06
N LEU A 801 -15.39 2.37 17.09
CA LEU A 801 -15.78 1.60 18.26
C LEU A 801 -16.89 2.31 19.06
N LEU A 802 -16.87 3.66 19.11
CA LEU A 802 -17.95 4.45 19.71
C LEU A 802 -19.28 4.32 18.97
N ARG A 803 -19.29 4.50 17.63
CA ARG A 803 -20.53 4.36 16.83
C ARG A 803 -21.14 2.96 16.97
N THR A 804 -20.28 1.93 16.98
CA THR A 804 -20.72 0.56 17.20
C THR A 804 -21.38 0.39 18.57
N ALA A 805 -20.97 1.13 19.60
CA ALA A 805 -21.60 1.11 20.92
C ALA A 805 -22.98 1.76 20.92
N GLU A 806 -23.13 2.90 20.24
CA GLU A 806 -24.41 3.61 20.08
C GLU A 806 -25.43 2.76 19.31
N THR A 807 -25.00 2.12 18.22
CA THR A 807 -25.84 1.19 17.44
C THR A 807 -26.28 0.01 18.29
N ILE A 808 -25.36 -0.64 19.02
CA ILE A 808 -25.72 -1.76 19.91
C ILE A 808 -26.69 -1.31 21.01
N SER A 809 -26.48 -0.14 21.62
CA SER A 809 -27.40 0.42 22.62
C SER A 809 -28.79 0.68 22.04
N SER A 810 -28.85 1.18 20.81
CA SER A 810 -30.11 1.43 20.10
C SER A 810 -30.84 0.13 19.75
N ILE A 811 -30.11 -0.90 19.28
CA ILE A 811 -30.65 -2.24 19.03
C ILE A 811 -31.16 -2.88 20.32
N ALA A 812 -30.42 -2.76 21.42
CA ALA A 812 -30.84 -3.28 22.73
C ALA A 812 -32.15 -2.61 23.21
N LYS A 813 -32.26 -1.28 23.10
CA LYS A 813 -33.50 -0.54 23.39
C LYS A 813 -34.67 -1.00 22.53
N LEU A 814 -34.46 -1.17 21.22
CA LEU A 814 -35.49 -1.69 20.32
C LEU A 814 -35.90 -3.12 20.70
N GLY A 815 -34.96 -3.97 21.13
CA GLY A 815 -35.24 -5.31 21.63
C GLY A 815 -36.11 -5.29 22.89
N GLU A 816 -35.82 -4.40 23.84
CA GLU A 816 -36.64 -4.20 25.04
C GLU A 816 -38.05 -3.70 24.70
N GLU A 817 -38.18 -2.75 23.77
CA GLU A 817 -39.47 -2.25 23.27
C GLU A 817 -40.29 -3.36 22.60
N VAL A 818 -39.66 -4.20 21.77
CA VAL A 818 -40.32 -5.34 21.11
C VAL A 818 -40.80 -6.38 22.13
N GLU A 819 -40.01 -6.71 23.14
CA GLU A 819 -40.45 -7.62 24.22
C GLU A 819 -41.57 -7.00 25.07
N GLY A 820 -41.51 -5.69 25.33
CA GLY A 820 -42.58 -4.92 25.97
C GLY A 820 -43.91 -5.02 25.19
N LEU A 821 -43.87 -4.76 23.88
CA LEU A 821 -45.04 -4.87 23.00
C LEU A 821 -45.58 -6.31 22.91
N LYS A 822 -44.71 -7.33 22.88
CA LYS A 822 -45.15 -8.74 22.93
C LYS A 822 -45.85 -9.06 24.24
N LYS A 823 -45.38 -8.53 25.37
CA LYS A 823 -46.03 -8.70 26.67
C LYS A 823 -47.39 -8.03 26.70
N GLU A 824 -47.50 -6.79 26.24
CA GLU A 824 -48.77 -6.05 26.19
C GLU A 824 -49.78 -6.73 25.25
N ASN A 825 -49.33 -7.26 24.11
CA ASN A 825 -50.19 -8.04 23.21
C ASN A 825 -50.72 -9.33 23.87
N ARG A 826 -49.88 -10.03 24.66
CA ARG A 826 -50.33 -11.20 25.45
C ARG A 826 -51.39 -10.80 26.48
N GLU A 827 -51.17 -9.73 27.23
CA GLU A 827 -52.12 -9.22 28.22
C GLU A 827 -53.45 -8.77 27.61
N LEU A 828 -53.41 -8.14 26.43
CA LEU A 828 -54.60 -7.76 25.66
C LEU A 828 -55.39 -8.98 25.19
N ARG A 829 -54.71 -10.03 24.68
CA ARG A 829 -55.35 -11.29 24.30
C ARG A 829 -56.00 -12.00 25.49
N GLU A 830 -55.34 -12.00 26.65
CA GLU A 830 -55.93 -12.54 27.88
C GLU A 830 -57.15 -11.72 28.33
N ARG A 831 -57.11 -10.39 28.25
CA ARG A 831 -58.27 -9.53 28.57
C ARG A 831 -59.45 -9.77 27.62
N LEU A 832 -59.20 -9.89 26.31
CA LEU A 832 -60.20 -10.27 25.31
C LEU A 832 -60.85 -11.62 25.65
N SER A 833 -60.05 -12.64 26.02
CA SER A 833 -60.59 -13.95 26.43
C SER A 833 -61.44 -13.92 27.71
N ARG A 834 -61.25 -12.91 28.58
CA ARG A 834 -62.08 -12.72 29.78
C ARG A 834 -63.38 -11.99 29.49
N LEU A 835 -63.42 -11.15 28.45
CA LEU A 835 -64.62 -10.48 27.96
C LEU A 835 -65.54 -11.43 27.16
N ASP A 836 -64.97 -12.45 26.52
CA ASP A 836 -65.72 -13.49 25.79
C ASP A 836 -66.31 -14.59 26.70
N ARG A 837 -66.31 -14.43 28.03
CA ARG A 837 -67.08 -15.32 28.93
C ARG A 837 -68.52 -14.82 29.03
N PRO A 838 -69.54 -15.61 28.67
CA PRO A 838 -70.93 -15.14 28.67
C PRO A 838 -71.40 -14.84 30.10
N THR A 839 -71.91 -13.62 30.32
CA THR A 839 -72.73 -13.30 31.49
C THR A 839 -74.10 -13.95 31.36
N ASP A 840 -74.45 -14.72 32.38
CA ASP A 840 -75.70 -15.49 32.55
C ASP A 840 -76.95 -14.60 32.45
N PRO A 841 -77.90 -14.86 31.52
CA PRO A 841 -79.14 -14.11 31.43
C PRO A 841 -80.26 -14.80 32.21
N LYS A 842 -80.69 -14.16 33.31
CA LYS A 842 -82.00 -14.40 33.92
C LYS A 842 -83.12 -13.99 32.96
N LEU A 843 -83.89 -14.97 32.47
CA LEU A 843 -85.30 -14.90 32.00
C LEU A 843 -85.83 -16.33 32.23
N GLY A 844 -86.84 -16.62 33.05
CA GLY A 844 -88.11 -15.93 33.21
C GLY A 844 -89.10 -16.46 32.17
N GLU A 845 -89.58 -17.70 32.33
CA GLU A 845 -90.91 -18.20 31.93
C GLU A 845 -91.03 -19.69 32.28
N GLY A 846 -92.08 -20.06 33.02
CA GLY A 846 -92.49 -21.45 33.25
C GLY A 846 -93.97 -21.61 32.89
N PRO A 847 -94.44 -22.84 32.62
CA PRO A 847 -95.86 -23.16 32.65
C PRO A 847 -96.24 -24.11 33.80
N GLU A 848 -97.47 -23.90 34.28
CA GLU A 848 -98.25 -24.52 35.38
C GLU A 848 -98.02 -24.03 36.81
#